data_AF-A0A1Y2BI24-F1
#
_entry.id   AF-A0A1Y2BI24-F1
#
_cell.length_a   1.000
_cell.length_b   1.000
_cell.length_c   1.000
_cell.angle_alpha   90.00
_cell.angle_beta   90.00
_cell.angle_gamma   90.00
#
_symmetry.space_group_name_H-M   'P 1'
#
loop_
_entity.id
_entity.type
_entity.pdbx_description
1 polymer ?
#
loop_
_entity_poly.entity_id
_entity_poly.type
_entity_poly.pdbx_seq_one_letter_code
_entity_poly.pdbx_strand_id
1 'polypeptide(L)'
;MFNKKIFSLLGLLFIGNRIDSVLSASADCNVKEPKDCLINTYYLVNSNNPSEVINDGNGSLYYCSGETQITCEEQSRIGYYAVDKETVYVCRYENGKSTCTKETVISNTCESIWDIGKIYPKDESTLAFCLNYNTEASIVELNSNSNGNYLVYKNSNPDLNIFGITGTNENYAIVGIQDKVVTLNSTYSNGLKYVYADKTNNKVMVKGDKSFPKDGTTNEPDESKIMELLCSSGKCKDSDMEISLDSGLVSGGGIKLLKLNASNQLVALDASDLSNSATFASVKSNIRLFNCDTSGNCEKTSGYYYANSKYIIVTMTGADDVPGYDSRQNCKGKEGLLYKDTVENKFYLCLDQDLDVDVTAPAAKNYVIASGKTGSPFLGASNKILKLTTTSITIDNTFTAENNKNYVIEIGTGKFYSYRYDESNSGFLRDSELSGVKNYDLHDTGLNIYDEYPLKDTKSISAAVSTWKLFNCKHGECLQTYGYMKSQNEEKYFKYYNRGTPNDLLKEQAHFVACDNANHINSLMSDGKLCIDNENSIKGEMKKDNVFVIAPANTAGDPFYNYGPNVVVVATDYSLTIENIFEGDSAILTHKNKKILSSSITEGTEGNHEKLILYDCEKTGSCERLGGYAINGSKIYSVLKTDSSSKSSIKYNNGVITEVSACSSASSGTIVKIGAENYLCLDNTNKVKLTDYGYYALGNDAFDSGSPFVAGDKKKMIKITGDLIAFDHAFDDYAKCVIKNDNKYEAYEQSTGTYTLNLEENGIKVYEAIDSTNIFTVVTSPETTSEETNIGSWALFDCTNGACDRTYGYFKSGSNVLAISYQENSNTLLTPTIMATKTCTESSNVGNILTDGKLCVINNSDSESQKTYDMADDVRYALSNSNSNIFAPSSQGSLLIIKGTMKSFTLSTVDKYNVVSVDKGTGEVGDPDYSDNTSKANVSILKCSEGNICNRVSGYTKDASDNYYSINVSTGASSENPTESTCSSSNAGSIILKGGIKILCLGSGSSIQIPEGKGRFVLGTASSGVLTTGKLININPNYIVVDDVIEGNAYLEILI
;
A
#
# COMPACT_ATOMS: atom_id res chain seq x y z
N MET A 1 29.37 21.42 83.96
CA MET A 1 28.97 22.66 84.68
C MET A 1 28.60 23.68 83.60
N PHE A 2 27.42 24.25 83.41
CA PHE A 2 26.05 24.27 83.97
C PHE A 2 25.21 24.97 82.84
N ASN A 3 23.89 24.89 82.64
CA ASN A 3 22.83 23.88 82.72
C ASN A 3 21.54 24.55 82.14
N LYS A 4 20.83 23.92 81.17
CA LYS A 4 19.37 23.97 80.83
C LYS A 4 18.69 25.33 80.48
N LYS A 5 17.70 25.47 79.58
CA LYS A 5 16.75 24.58 78.85
C LYS A 5 16.06 25.41 77.72
N ILE A 6 15.74 24.81 76.56
CA ILE A 6 15.15 25.46 75.37
C ILE A 6 13.74 24.93 75.03
N PHE A 7 12.87 25.91 74.74
CA PHE A 7 11.63 26.05 73.94
C PHE A 7 10.69 24.91 73.54
N SER A 8 9.40 25.23 73.70
CA SER A 8 8.19 24.61 73.14
C SER A 8 7.26 25.73 72.63
N LEU A 9 6.64 25.46 71.47
CA LEU A 9 5.39 26.03 70.92
C LEU A 9 5.27 27.55 70.66
N LEU A 10 5.29 27.94 69.38
CA LEU A 10 4.17 28.57 68.64
C LEU A 10 4.64 29.08 67.27
N GLY A 11 3.91 28.73 66.21
CA GLY A 11 3.93 29.48 64.94
C GLY A 11 3.79 28.60 63.71
N LEU A 12 2.58 28.54 63.14
CA LEU A 12 2.35 28.25 61.71
C LEU A 12 0.90 28.57 61.31
N LEU A 13 0.72 29.77 60.76
CA LEU A 13 -0.38 30.12 59.86
C LEU A 13 0.11 31.25 58.93
N PHE A 14 -0.08 31.02 57.63
CA PHE A 14 0.20 31.86 56.45
C PHE A 14 1.66 31.99 55.99
N ILE A 15 2.01 31.27 54.92
CA ILE A 15 2.26 31.83 53.56
C ILE A 15 1.80 30.74 52.56
N GLY A 16 0.85 31.10 51.70
CA GLY A 16 0.50 30.34 50.51
C GLY A 16 1.25 30.85 49.29
N ASN A 17 1.31 29.96 48.29
CA ASN A 17 1.72 30.11 46.89
C ASN A 17 3.22 29.95 46.56
N ARG A 18 3.44 29.02 45.61
CA ARG A 18 4.67 28.60 44.90
C ARG A 18 5.54 27.55 45.58
N ILE A 19 5.12 26.28 45.45
CA ILE A 19 6.03 25.14 45.24
C ILE A 19 5.44 24.28 44.12
N ASP A 20 5.54 24.76 42.89
CA ASP A 20 5.62 23.87 41.72
C ASP A 20 7.11 23.82 41.38
N SER A 21 7.78 22.67 41.60
CA SER A 21 9.03 22.21 40.95
C SER A 21 10.00 21.37 41.81
N VAL A 22 9.58 20.65 42.87
CA VAL A 22 10.47 19.68 43.56
C VAL A 22 9.76 18.35 43.86
N LEU A 23 9.20 17.73 42.81
CA LEU A 23 8.80 16.32 42.77
C LEU A 23 9.23 15.74 41.41
N SER A 24 10.52 15.76 41.12
CA SER A 24 11.10 15.05 39.96
C SER A 24 12.44 14.40 40.29
N ALA A 25 12.51 13.79 41.46
CA ALA A 25 13.49 12.77 41.76
C ALA A 25 12.72 11.57 42.30
N SER A 26 12.15 10.77 41.40
CA SER A 26 11.77 9.40 41.76
C SER A 26 13.05 8.74 42.23
N ALA A 27 13.15 8.43 43.53
CA ALA A 27 14.15 7.50 43.99
C ALA A 27 14.04 6.23 43.13
N ASP A 28 15.16 5.76 42.59
CA ASP A 28 15.26 4.54 41.78
C ASP A 28 14.85 3.33 42.63
N CYS A 29 13.55 3.10 42.82
CA CYS A 29 13.03 1.93 43.50
C CYS A 29 13.38 0.70 42.67
N ASN A 30 14.33 -0.09 43.14
CA ASN A 30 14.65 -1.38 42.57
C ASN A 30 13.72 -2.43 43.17
N VAL A 31 12.69 -2.85 42.44
CA VAL A 31 11.68 -3.79 42.98
C VAL A 31 12.22 -5.19 43.28
N LYS A 32 13.38 -5.59 42.72
CA LYS A 32 14.02 -6.88 43.04
C LYS A 32 14.80 -6.84 44.34
N GLU A 33 15.41 -5.69 44.62
CA GLU A 33 16.10 -5.40 45.88
C GLU A 33 15.46 -4.12 46.45
N PRO A 34 14.29 -4.22 47.13
CA PRO A 34 13.35 -3.12 47.42
C PRO A 34 13.91 -2.04 48.35
N LYS A 35 14.93 -1.38 47.85
CA LYS A 35 15.68 -0.29 48.43
C LYS A 35 15.08 0.99 47.88
N ASP A 36 14.79 1.92 48.78
CA ASP A 36 14.21 3.23 48.45
C ASP A 36 12.79 3.16 47.84
N CYS A 37 12.12 2.00 47.90
CA CYS A 37 10.70 1.84 47.55
C CYS A 37 9.80 2.34 48.69
N LEU A 38 8.61 2.84 48.34
CA LEU A 38 7.57 3.25 49.29
C LEU A 38 6.65 2.07 49.62
N ILE A 39 6.20 2.01 50.88
CA ILE A 39 5.24 1.01 51.36
C ILE A 39 3.85 1.31 50.79
N ASN A 40 3.07 0.26 50.49
CA ASN A 40 1.73 0.31 49.92
C ASN A 40 1.67 1.08 48.59
N THR A 41 2.70 0.95 47.76
CA THR A 41 2.84 1.68 46.50
C THR A 41 3.01 0.69 45.34
N TYR A 42 2.34 0.99 44.23
CA TYR A 42 2.50 0.27 42.97
C TYR A 42 3.61 0.91 42.13
N TYR A 43 4.43 0.06 41.51
CA TYR A 43 5.51 0.46 40.62
C TYR A 43 5.35 -0.26 39.28
N LEU A 44 5.26 0.50 38.19
CA LEU A 44 5.32 -0.05 36.84
C LEU A 44 6.77 -0.07 36.39
N VAL A 45 7.27 -1.24 36.00
CA VAL A 45 8.71 -1.45 35.77
C VAL A 45 8.94 -2.02 34.38
N ASN A 46 9.99 -1.56 33.70
CA ASN A 46 10.36 -2.06 32.38
C ASN A 46 10.60 -3.59 32.41
N SER A 47 9.87 -4.34 31.58
CA SER A 47 9.98 -5.81 31.53
C SER A 47 11.39 -6.32 31.20
N ASN A 48 12.20 -5.53 30.49
CA ASN A 48 13.58 -5.87 30.13
C ASN A 48 14.60 -5.40 31.19
N ASN A 49 14.22 -4.43 32.03
CA ASN A 49 15.07 -3.85 33.06
C ASN A 49 14.28 -3.64 34.37
N PRO A 50 14.26 -4.63 35.27
CA PRO A 50 13.47 -4.57 36.49
C PRO A 50 13.95 -3.55 37.54
N SER A 51 15.00 -2.77 37.24
CA SER A 51 15.46 -1.65 38.09
C SER A 51 14.93 -0.30 37.60
N GLU A 52 14.22 -0.25 36.47
CA GLU A 52 13.75 0.97 35.82
C GLU A 52 12.22 1.10 36.00
N VAL A 53 11.81 2.01 36.90
CA VAL A 53 10.39 2.41 37.03
C VAL A 53 10.04 3.31 35.86
N ILE A 54 9.00 2.94 35.12
CA ILE A 54 8.50 3.70 33.96
C ILE A 54 7.18 4.38 34.32
N ASN A 55 6.99 5.61 33.87
CA ASN A 55 5.74 6.35 34.10
C ASN A 55 4.71 6.09 33.00
N ASP A 56 5.17 5.79 31.77
CA ASP A 56 4.36 5.52 30.60
C ASP A 56 4.92 4.29 29.85
N GLY A 57 4.06 3.58 29.10
CA GLY A 57 4.42 2.40 28.32
C GLY A 57 4.05 1.06 28.98
N ASN A 58 4.57 -0.02 28.43
CA ASN A 58 4.26 -1.41 28.79
C ASN A 58 5.32 -1.98 29.75
N GLY A 59 4.90 -2.51 30.90
CA GLY A 59 5.81 -3.03 31.94
C GLY A 59 5.25 -4.18 32.78
N SER A 60 6.02 -4.65 33.76
CA SER A 60 5.57 -5.51 34.85
C SER A 60 5.17 -4.63 36.03
N LEU A 61 3.98 -4.85 36.61
CA LEU A 61 3.52 -4.11 37.79
C LEU A 61 3.97 -4.82 39.07
N TYR A 62 4.49 -4.07 40.03
CA TYR A 62 4.87 -4.57 41.36
C TYR A 62 4.12 -3.82 42.45
N TYR A 63 3.72 -4.52 43.51
CA TYR A 63 3.17 -3.91 44.72
C TYR A 63 4.13 -4.10 45.89
N CYS A 64 4.59 -3.01 46.49
CA CYS A 64 5.51 -3.04 47.61
C CYS A 64 4.75 -2.90 48.93
N SER A 65 4.95 -3.84 49.86
CA SER A 65 4.28 -3.87 51.18
C SER A 65 5.27 -4.24 52.30
N GLY A 66 4.84 -4.09 53.56
CA GLY A 66 5.63 -4.44 54.76
C GLY A 66 5.92 -3.24 55.68
N GLU A 67 5.92 -3.45 57.00
CA GLU A 67 6.09 -2.37 58.00
C GLU A 67 7.57 -2.10 58.35
N THR A 68 8.39 -3.15 58.45
CA THR A 68 9.81 -3.04 58.85
C THR A 68 10.78 -3.49 57.76
N GLN A 69 10.32 -4.31 56.82
CA GLN A 69 11.08 -4.76 55.66
C GLN A 69 10.13 -4.69 54.46
N ILE A 70 10.48 -3.86 53.47
CA ILE A 70 9.68 -3.71 52.26
C ILE A 70 9.93 -4.93 51.38
N THR A 71 8.86 -5.55 50.91
CA THR A 71 8.87 -6.63 49.92
C THR A 71 7.98 -6.23 48.76
N CYS A 72 8.50 -6.32 47.54
CA CYS A 72 7.75 -6.01 46.33
C CYS A 72 7.39 -7.31 45.59
N GLU A 73 6.10 -7.52 45.35
CA GLU A 73 5.59 -8.70 44.65
C GLU A 73 5.02 -8.31 43.29
N GLU A 74 5.40 -9.06 42.24
CA GLU A 74 4.88 -8.85 40.90
C GLU A 74 3.38 -9.17 40.83
N GLN A 75 2.61 -8.25 40.28
CA GLN A 75 1.17 -8.35 40.09
C GLN A 75 0.91 -8.89 38.68
N SER A 76 0.77 -10.22 38.59
CA SER A 76 0.58 -10.93 37.32
C SER A 76 -0.89 -11.20 36.97
N ARG A 77 -1.83 -10.79 37.83
CA ARG A 77 -3.26 -11.01 37.60
C ARG A 77 -3.80 -9.94 36.65
N ILE A 78 -4.58 -10.39 35.67
CA ILE A 78 -5.24 -9.54 34.68
C ILE A 78 -6.31 -8.68 35.35
N GLY A 79 -6.35 -7.39 35.06
CA GLY A 79 -7.33 -6.47 35.64
C GLY A 79 -6.81 -5.06 35.89
N TYR A 80 -7.50 -4.33 36.76
CA TYR A 80 -7.18 -2.97 37.17
C TYR A 80 -6.63 -2.91 38.60
N TYR A 81 -5.62 -2.06 38.79
CA TYR A 81 -5.06 -1.71 40.09
C TYR A 81 -5.15 -0.20 40.23
N ALA A 82 -6.23 0.29 40.82
CA ALA A 82 -6.46 1.72 40.95
C ALA A 82 -5.92 2.27 42.27
N VAL A 83 -5.12 3.34 42.18
CA VAL A 83 -4.66 4.09 43.36
C VAL A 83 -5.63 5.24 43.61
N ASP A 84 -5.89 6.03 42.56
CA ASP A 84 -6.81 7.15 42.51
C ASP A 84 -7.30 7.34 41.05
N LYS A 85 -8.04 8.43 40.78
CA LYS A 85 -8.59 8.71 39.45
C LYS A 85 -7.54 9.07 38.39
N GLU A 86 -6.34 9.48 38.81
CA GLU A 86 -5.24 9.89 37.92
C GLU A 86 -4.26 8.73 37.70
N THR A 87 -4.23 7.76 38.61
CA THR A 87 -3.31 6.63 38.61
C THR A 87 -4.06 5.31 38.68
N VAL A 88 -4.30 4.71 37.51
CA VAL A 88 -4.82 3.35 37.37
C VAL A 88 -3.84 2.53 36.54
N TYR A 89 -3.48 1.34 37.02
CA TYR A 89 -2.71 0.40 36.23
C TYR A 89 -3.63 -0.66 35.62
N VAL A 90 -3.49 -0.90 34.33
CA VAL A 90 -4.27 -1.87 33.56
C VAL A 90 -3.34 -3.00 33.16
N CYS A 91 -3.50 -4.16 33.78
CA CYS A 91 -2.76 -5.37 33.43
C CYS A 91 -3.59 -6.23 32.47
N ARG A 92 -3.04 -6.46 31.29
CA ARG A 92 -3.61 -7.29 30.22
C ARG A 92 -2.68 -8.46 29.95
N TYR A 93 -3.21 -9.50 29.32
CA TYR A 93 -2.39 -10.60 28.86
C TYR A 93 -2.05 -10.30 27.40
N GLU A 94 -0.77 -10.08 27.09
CA GLU A 94 -0.27 -9.75 25.75
C GLU A 94 0.98 -10.59 25.46
N ASN A 95 1.03 -11.25 24.29
CA ASN A 95 2.15 -12.09 23.85
C ASN A 95 2.57 -13.18 24.86
N GLY A 96 1.60 -13.80 25.54
CA GLY A 96 1.84 -14.85 26.54
C GLY A 96 2.41 -14.35 27.89
N LYS A 97 2.51 -13.05 28.11
CA LYS A 97 2.93 -12.45 29.39
C LYS A 97 1.86 -11.47 29.89
N SER A 98 1.70 -11.37 31.22
CA SER A 98 0.96 -10.25 31.82
C SER A 98 1.78 -8.98 31.63
N THR A 99 1.22 -8.01 30.93
CA THR A 99 1.82 -6.70 30.68
C THR A 99 0.88 -5.64 31.21
N CYS A 100 1.42 -4.66 31.91
CA CYS A 100 0.65 -3.60 32.55
C CYS A 100 1.01 -2.24 31.94
N THR A 101 0.02 -1.37 31.85
CA THR A 101 0.17 0.04 31.46
C THR A 101 -0.38 0.93 32.55
N LYS A 102 0.16 2.14 32.68
CA LYS A 102 -0.47 3.19 33.48
C LYS A 102 -1.45 3.94 32.58
N GLU A 103 -2.71 4.02 32.99
CA GLU A 103 -3.76 4.75 32.30
C GLU A 103 -4.40 5.76 33.26
N THR A 104 -4.83 6.90 32.72
CA THR A 104 -5.75 7.80 33.42
C THR A 104 -7.17 7.34 33.15
N VAL A 105 -8.07 7.50 34.11
CA VAL A 105 -9.47 7.14 33.92
C VAL A 105 -10.09 8.03 32.83
N ILE A 106 -10.40 7.46 31.67
CA ILE A 106 -10.82 8.21 30.47
C ILE A 106 -12.35 8.29 30.32
N SER A 107 -13.09 7.34 30.90
CA SER A 107 -14.55 7.32 30.83
C SER A 107 -15.14 8.01 32.05
N ASN A 108 -16.18 8.82 31.83
CA ASN A 108 -16.89 9.55 32.88
C ASN A 108 -18.19 8.85 33.30
N THR A 109 -18.67 7.86 32.54
CA THR A 109 -19.95 7.20 32.77
C THR A 109 -19.93 5.72 32.31
N CYS A 110 -20.89 4.93 32.81
CA CYS A 110 -21.18 3.57 32.33
C CYS A 110 -22.49 3.63 31.53
N GLU A 111 -22.43 4.24 30.33
CA GLU A 111 -23.60 4.61 29.50
C GLU A 111 -23.65 3.88 28.16
N SER A 112 -22.68 3.03 27.87
CA SER A 112 -22.66 2.26 26.63
C SER A 112 -22.12 0.85 26.83
N ILE A 113 -22.46 -0.04 25.90
CA ILE A 113 -21.88 -1.39 25.79
C ILE A 113 -20.35 -1.38 25.60
N TRP A 114 -19.75 -0.24 25.26
CA TRP A 114 -18.31 -0.03 25.13
C TRP A 114 -17.63 0.35 26.45
N ASP A 115 -18.40 0.69 27.49
CA ASP A 115 -17.89 1.03 28.82
C ASP A 115 -17.81 -0.17 29.77
N ILE A 116 -18.43 -1.29 29.40
CA ILE A 116 -18.42 -2.53 30.17
C ILE A 116 -16.97 -2.97 30.41
N GLY A 117 -16.64 -3.27 31.67
CA GLY A 117 -15.29 -3.66 32.08
C GLY A 117 -14.31 -2.49 32.18
N LYS A 118 -14.77 -1.23 32.21
CA LYS A 118 -13.92 -0.06 32.52
C LYS A 118 -14.18 0.49 33.92
N ILE A 119 -13.17 1.19 34.44
CA ILE A 119 -13.29 2.03 35.64
C ILE A 119 -13.66 3.45 35.22
N TYR A 120 -14.48 4.13 36.01
CA TYR A 120 -14.83 5.54 35.86
C TYR A 120 -14.99 6.22 37.24
N PRO A 121 -14.84 7.55 37.37
CA PRO A 121 -15.10 8.25 38.62
C PRO A 121 -16.61 8.41 38.81
N LYS A 122 -17.14 7.90 39.94
CA LYS A 122 -18.54 8.12 40.32
C LYS A 122 -18.72 9.51 40.95
N ASP A 123 -17.73 9.93 41.73
CA ASP A 123 -17.61 11.26 42.34
C ASP A 123 -16.12 11.64 42.44
N GLU A 124 -15.78 12.73 43.15
CA GLU A 124 -14.39 13.21 43.26
C GLU A 124 -13.43 12.21 43.93
N SER A 125 -13.95 11.28 44.74
CA SER A 125 -13.18 10.36 45.60
C SER A 125 -13.45 8.88 45.34
N THR A 126 -14.59 8.54 44.73
CA THR A 126 -15.06 7.17 44.55
C THR A 126 -14.91 6.74 43.10
N LEU A 127 -14.16 5.66 42.88
CA LEU A 127 -14.12 4.98 41.59
C LEU A 127 -15.22 3.91 41.55
N ALA A 128 -15.76 3.67 40.37
CA ALA A 128 -16.72 2.60 40.11
C ALA A 128 -16.28 1.77 38.90
N PHE A 129 -16.71 0.52 38.88
CA PHE A 129 -16.44 -0.43 37.80
C PHE A 129 -17.74 -0.84 37.11
N CYS A 130 -17.77 -0.77 35.79
CA CYS A 130 -18.95 -1.03 34.97
C CYS A 130 -19.07 -2.54 34.69
N LEU A 131 -20.12 -3.19 35.22
CA LEU A 131 -20.31 -4.64 35.15
C LEU A 131 -21.14 -5.08 33.94
N ASN A 132 -22.24 -4.38 33.62
CA ASN A 132 -23.18 -4.77 32.57
C ASN A 132 -24.02 -3.56 32.11
N TYR A 133 -24.51 -3.57 30.86
CA TYR A 133 -25.34 -2.50 30.28
C TYR A 133 -26.59 -2.99 29.53
N ASN A 134 -26.90 -4.29 29.49
CA ASN A 134 -27.93 -4.82 28.58
C ASN A 134 -29.37 -4.27 28.77
N THR A 135 -29.72 -3.72 29.94
CA THR A 135 -31.03 -3.05 30.17
C THR A 135 -30.95 -1.89 31.16
N GLU A 136 -30.16 -2.03 32.23
CA GLU A 136 -29.78 -0.96 33.16
C GLU A 136 -28.28 -1.12 33.48
N ALA A 137 -27.58 0.00 33.65
CA ALA A 137 -26.16 -0.01 34.00
C ALA A 137 -25.96 -0.62 35.39
N SER A 138 -25.35 -1.80 35.45
CA SER A 138 -24.91 -2.40 36.71
C SER A 138 -23.49 -1.95 36.99
N ILE A 139 -23.31 -1.28 38.13
CA ILE A 139 -22.03 -0.71 38.55
C ILE A 139 -21.71 -1.20 39.95
N VAL A 140 -20.42 -1.28 40.27
CA VAL A 140 -19.94 -1.56 41.62
C VAL A 140 -18.93 -0.49 42.02
N GLU A 141 -19.18 0.19 43.13
CA GLU A 141 -18.20 1.12 43.71
C GLU A 141 -16.95 0.33 44.13
N LEU A 142 -15.77 0.93 44.01
CA LEU A 142 -14.51 0.30 44.37
C LEU A 142 -14.10 0.75 45.77
N ASN A 143 -14.62 0.04 46.78
CA ASN A 143 -14.31 0.25 48.20
C ASN A 143 -14.31 -1.06 48.99
N SER A 144 -14.02 -0.99 50.29
CA SER A 144 -13.95 -2.19 51.13
C SER A 144 -15.29 -2.91 51.34
N ASN A 145 -16.44 -2.23 51.16
CA ASN A 145 -17.77 -2.84 51.33
C ASN A 145 -18.21 -3.65 50.11
N SER A 146 -17.62 -3.38 48.95
CA SER A 146 -17.89 -4.06 47.68
C SER A 146 -17.03 -5.30 47.46
N ASN A 147 -16.22 -5.74 48.43
CA ASN A 147 -15.36 -6.91 48.26
C ASN A 147 -16.17 -8.16 47.91
N GLY A 148 -15.72 -8.90 46.89
CA GLY A 148 -16.40 -10.11 46.44
C GLY A 148 -16.09 -10.49 45.00
N ASN A 149 -16.80 -11.50 44.51
CA ASN A 149 -16.75 -11.91 43.11
C ASN A 149 -17.96 -11.36 42.38
N TYR A 150 -17.74 -10.77 41.21
CA TYR A 150 -18.77 -10.19 40.37
C TYR A 150 -18.61 -10.72 38.95
N LEU A 151 -19.71 -10.74 38.21
CA LEU A 151 -19.70 -10.96 36.78
C LEU A 151 -19.55 -9.63 36.07
N VAL A 152 -18.59 -9.57 35.15
CA VAL A 152 -18.49 -8.51 34.15
C VAL A 152 -18.92 -9.09 32.81
N TYR A 153 -19.84 -8.43 32.13
CA TYR A 153 -20.29 -8.81 30.80
C TYR A 153 -19.20 -8.56 29.74
N LYS A 154 -19.25 -9.24 28.62
CA LYS A 154 -18.30 -9.06 27.51
C LYS A 154 -18.46 -7.65 26.91
N ASN A 155 -17.35 -6.91 26.80
CA ASN A 155 -17.33 -5.64 26.08
C ASN A 155 -17.56 -5.90 24.58
N SER A 156 -18.42 -5.09 23.95
CA SER A 156 -18.70 -5.24 22.51
C SER A 156 -17.49 -4.90 21.62
N ASN A 157 -16.52 -4.14 22.13
CA ASN A 157 -15.22 -3.95 21.49
C ASN A 157 -14.24 -4.98 22.07
N PRO A 158 -13.77 -5.96 21.27
CA PRO A 158 -12.81 -6.94 21.74
C PRO A 158 -11.50 -6.31 22.19
N ASP A 159 -11.08 -5.18 21.61
CA ASP A 159 -9.82 -4.50 21.97
C ASP A 159 -9.88 -3.83 23.35
N LEU A 160 -11.09 -3.57 23.85
CA LEU A 160 -11.33 -2.98 25.18
C LEU A 160 -11.62 -4.03 26.24
N ASN A 161 -11.66 -5.32 25.87
CA ASN A 161 -12.00 -6.41 26.76
C ASN A 161 -10.78 -6.94 27.51
N ILE A 162 -10.38 -6.21 28.55
CA ILE A 162 -9.14 -6.51 29.27
C ILE A 162 -9.15 -7.87 30.00
N PHE A 163 -10.32 -8.47 30.23
CA PHE A 163 -10.45 -9.77 30.93
C PHE A 163 -10.40 -10.97 29.98
N GLY A 164 -10.16 -10.73 28.68
CA GLY A 164 -9.92 -11.78 27.69
C GLY A 164 -11.13 -12.68 27.43
N ILE A 165 -12.35 -12.16 27.53
CA ILE A 165 -13.57 -12.90 27.19
C ILE A 165 -13.67 -13.01 25.66
N THR A 166 -13.10 -14.05 25.06
CA THR A 166 -12.96 -14.15 23.59
C THR A 166 -13.81 -15.26 22.97
N GLY A 167 -14.40 -16.16 23.77
CA GLY A 167 -15.36 -17.15 23.27
C GLY A 167 -16.62 -16.49 22.71
N THR A 168 -17.26 -17.14 21.72
CA THR A 168 -18.58 -16.72 21.20
C THR A 168 -19.69 -16.88 22.21
N ASN A 169 -19.54 -17.86 23.08
CA ASN A 169 -20.53 -18.23 24.09
C ASN A 169 -20.16 -17.70 25.47
N GLU A 170 -18.91 -17.25 25.64
CA GLU A 170 -18.45 -16.62 26.87
C GLU A 170 -19.00 -15.20 26.92
N ASN A 171 -20.05 -15.02 27.71
CA ASN A 171 -20.71 -13.72 27.87
C ASN A 171 -20.19 -12.97 29.09
N TYR A 172 -19.53 -13.67 30.03
CA TYR A 172 -19.12 -13.08 31.31
C TYR A 172 -17.70 -13.50 31.72
N ALA A 173 -17.05 -12.68 32.53
CA ALA A 173 -15.92 -13.08 33.36
C ALA A 173 -16.24 -12.87 34.85
N ILE A 174 -15.72 -13.74 35.71
CA ILE A 174 -15.72 -13.56 37.15
C ILE A 174 -14.52 -12.70 37.51
N VAL A 175 -14.78 -11.50 37.99
CA VAL A 175 -13.77 -10.61 38.55
C VAL A 175 -13.87 -10.61 40.07
N GLY A 176 -12.72 -10.72 40.73
CA GLY A 176 -12.57 -10.46 42.14
C GLY A 176 -12.32 -8.97 42.38
N ILE A 177 -13.15 -8.37 43.22
CA ILE A 177 -12.98 -6.98 43.67
C ILE A 177 -12.49 -7.01 45.11
N GLN A 178 -11.37 -6.32 45.34
CA GLN A 178 -10.78 -6.11 46.65
C GLN A 178 -10.36 -4.65 46.78
N ASP A 179 -11.19 -3.86 47.46
CA ASP A 179 -11.08 -2.41 47.56
C ASP A 179 -11.02 -1.74 46.18
N LYS A 180 -9.85 -1.20 45.78
CA LYS A 180 -9.62 -0.55 44.48
C LYS A 180 -9.00 -1.47 43.41
N VAL A 181 -8.85 -2.75 43.70
CA VAL A 181 -8.28 -3.74 42.77
C VAL A 181 -9.38 -4.61 42.18
N VAL A 182 -9.46 -4.67 40.86
CA VAL A 182 -10.41 -5.50 40.11
C VAL A 182 -9.61 -6.48 39.25
N THR A 183 -9.65 -7.77 39.56
CA THR A 183 -8.82 -8.76 38.85
C THR A 183 -9.65 -9.95 38.38
N LEU A 184 -9.30 -10.53 37.23
CA LEU A 184 -9.88 -11.81 36.80
C LEU A 184 -9.65 -12.86 37.90
N ASN A 185 -10.72 -13.53 38.31
CA ASN A 185 -10.65 -14.66 39.23
C ASN A 185 -10.66 -15.97 38.44
N SER A 186 -9.53 -16.24 37.79
CA SER A 186 -9.35 -17.44 36.97
C SER A 186 -9.40 -18.74 37.77
N THR A 187 -9.23 -18.67 39.09
CA THR A 187 -9.26 -19.83 40.00
C THR A 187 -10.60 -20.03 40.70
N TYR A 188 -11.62 -19.24 40.37
CA TYR A 188 -12.91 -19.34 41.05
C TYR A 188 -13.53 -20.72 40.88
N SER A 189 -13.88 -21.37 41.99
CA SER A 189 -14.65 -22.61 42.03
C SER A 189 -15.54 -22.61 43.25
N ASN A 190 -16.83 -22.91 43.06
CA ASN A 190 -17.78 -23.14 44.15
C ASN A 190 -17.97 -24.65 44.45
N GLY A 191 -17.18 -25.51 43.81
CA GLY A 191 -17.30 -26.97 43.92
C GLY A 191 -18.60 -27.54 43.34
N LEU A 192 -19.34 -26.77 42.55
CA LEU A 192 -20.54 -27.19 41.83
C LEU A 192 -20.26 -27.20 40.32
N LYS A 193 -21.14 -27.85 39.55
CA LYS A 193 -21.09 -27.80 38.08
C LYS A 193 -21.31 -26.37 37.57
N TYR A 194 -22.25 -25.64 38.17
CA TYR A 194 -22.65 -24.30 37.75
C TYR A 194 -22.28 -23.24 38.78
N VAL A 195 -21.97 -22.04 38.29
CA VAL A 195 -21.82 -20.82 39.06
C VAL A 195 -23.13 -20.06 39.03
N TYR A 196 -23.59 -19.60 40.19
CA TYR A 196 -24.82 -18.82 40.30
C TYR A 196 -24.48 -17.37 40.62
N ALA A 197 -25.19 -16.42 40.03
CA ALA A 197 -25.03 -15.00 40.32
C ALA A 197 -26.37 -14.27 40.36
N ASP A 198 -26.42 -13.20 41.14
CA ASP A 198 -27.56 -12.30 41.20
C ASP A 198 -27.57 -11.40 39.96
N LYS A 199 -28.61 -11.51 39.13
CA LYS A 199 -28.77 -10.75 37.89
C LYS A 199 -28.91 -9.24 38.11
N THR A 200 -29.34 -8.82 39.31
CA THR A 200 -29.63 -7.41 39.62
C THR A 200 -28.38 -6.59 39.93
N ASN A 201 -27.36 -7.21 40.52
CA ASN A 201 -26.11 -6.55 40.91
C ASN A 201 -24.86 -7.26 40.37
N ASN A 202 -25.05 -8.34 39.59
CA ASN A 202 -24.01 -9.20 39.02
C ASN A 202 -23.08 -9.85 40.05
N LYS A 203 -23.45 -9.92 41.33
CA LYS A 203 -22.63 -10.55 42.37
C LYS A 203 -22.72 -12.07 42.29
N VAL A 204 -21.57 -12.74 42.29
CA VAL A 204 -21.50 -14.21 42.31
C VAL A 204 -21.88 -14.72 43.69
N MET A 205 -22.81 -15.66 43.73
CA MET A 205 -23.31 -16.27 44.96
C MET A 205 -22.38 -17.39 45.43
N VAL A 206 -22.03 -17.37 46.71
CA VAL A 206 -21.20 -18.39 47.34
C VAL A 206 -22.08 -19.49 47.91
N LYS A 207 -21.66 -20.75 47.82
CA LYS A 207 -22.40 -21.88 48.38
C LYS A 207 -22.66 -21.66 49.88
N GLY A 208 -23.93 -21.70 50.28
CA GLY A 208 -24.37 -21.49 51.67
C GLY A 208 -24.67 -20.03 52.03
N ASP A 209 -24.46 -19.10 51.10
CA ASP A 209 -24.88 -17.70 51.26
C ASP A 209 -26.41 -17.59 51.28
N LYS A 210 -26.94 -16.80 52.21
CA LYS A 210 -28.38 -16.51 52.35
C LYS A 210 -28.78 -15.19 51.70
N SER A 211 -27.82 -14.47 51.11
CA SER A 211 -28.01 -13.20 50.41
C SER A 211 -28.37 -13.35 48.93
N PHE A 212 -29.03 -14.46 48.56
CA PHE A 212 -29.63 -14.63 47.23
C PHE A 212 -30.87 -13.74 47.06
N PRO A 213 -31.19 -13.30 45.82
CA PRO A 213 -32.44 -12.61 45.53
C PRO A 213 -33.65 -13.43 45.97
N LYS A 214 -34.58 -12.83 46.71
CA LYS A 214 -35.80 -13.48 47.21
C LYS A 214 -37.03 -13.00 46.45
N ASP A 215 -38.03 -13.86 46.32
CA ASP A 215 -39.28 -13.64 45.55
C ASP A 215 -40.25 -12.62 46.21
N GLY A 216 -39.78 -11.80 47.15
CA GLY A 216 -40.55 -10.74 47.82
C GLY A 216 -41.73 -11.19 48.71
N THR A 217 -42.27 -12.39 48.46
CA THR A 217 -43.44 -12.97 49.13
C THR A 217 -43.09 -14.23 49.92
N THR A 218 -42.02 -14.92 49.53
CA THR A 218 -41.47 -16.10 50.19
C THR A 218 -40.00 -15.86 50.54
N ASN A 219 -39.47 -16.61 51.52
CA ASN A 219 -38.02 -16.62 51.80
C ASN A 219 -37.23 -17.48 50.79
N GLU A 220 -37.88 -17.92 49.72
CA GLU A 220 -37.30 -18.75 48.66
C GLU A 220 -36.54 -17.89 47.65
N PRO A 221 -35.58 -18.47 46.91
CA PRO A 221 -34.87 -17.79 45.83
C PRO A 221 -35.82 -17.35 44.72
N ASP A 222 -35.65 -16.11 44.26
CA ASP A 222 -36.28 -15.62 43.02
C ASP A 222 -35.45 -16.09 41.83
N GLU A 223 -35.80 -17.25 41.27
CA GLU A 223 -35.08 -17.84 40.14
C GLU A 223 -35.02 -16.90 38.93
N SER A 224 -35.98 -15.98 38.76
CA SER A 224 -35.95 -15.01 37.65
C SER A 224 -34.83 -13.97 37.78
N LYS A 225 -34.30 -13.79 39.00
CA LYS A 225 -33.17 -12.91 39.32
C LYS A 225 -31.86 -13.65 39.50
N ILE A 226 -31.82 -14.97 39.26
CA ILE A 226 -30.61 -15.78 39.39
C ILE A 226 -30.13 -16.19 38.00
N MET A 227 -28.86 -15.93 37.72
CA MET A 227 -28.17 -16.46 36.54
C MET A 227 -27.45 -17.74 36.93
N GLU A 228 -27.58 -18.78 36.10
CA GLU A 228 -26.83 -20.03 36.20
C GLU A 228 -25.86 -20.10 35.02
N LEU A 229 -24.57 -20.23 35.33
CA LEU A 229 -23.48 -20.12 34.36
C LEU A 229 -22.56 -21.34 34.46
N LEU A 230 -22.01 -21.76 33.32
CA LEU A 230 -20.88 -22.68 33.28
C LEU A 230 -19.59 -21.87 33.14
N CYS A 231 -18.69 -22.00 34.11
CA CYS A 231 -17.46 -21.22 34.15
C CYS A 231 -16.21 -22.10 34.11
N SER A 232 -15.23 -21.70 33.29
CA SER A 232 -13.91 -22.29 33.23
C SER A 232 -12.86 -21.19 33.25
N SER A 233 -11.85 -21.32 34.12
CA SER A 233 -10.81 -20.30 34.30
C SER A 233 -11.35 -18.87 34.51
N GLY A 234 -12.46 -18.75 35.24
CA GLY A 234 -13.11 -17.45 35.50
C GLY A 234 -13.87 -16.85 34.31
N LYS A 235 -13.95 -17.51 33.15
CA LYS A 235 -14.78 -17.09 32.00
C LYS A 235 -16.03 -17.95 31.97
N CYS A 236 -17.18 -17.36 31.69
CA CYS A 236 -18.48 -17.99 31.89
C CYS A 236 -19.39 -17.85 30.68
N LYS A 237 -20.14 -18.92 30.41
CA LYS A 237 -21.24 -18.98 29.45
C LYS A 237 -22.55 -19.31 30.18
N ASP A 238 -23.68 -18.92 29.61
CA ASP A 238 -25.00 -19.26 30.17
C ASP A 238 -25.19 -20.79 30.23
N SER A 239 -25.86 -21.32 31.25
CA SER A 239 -25.98 -22.79 31.40
C SER A 239 -26.89 -23.45 30.36
N ASP A 240 -27.80 -22.69 29.76
CA ASP A 240 -28.67 -23.11 28.64
C ASP A 240 -27.90 -23.32 27.32
N MET A 241 -26.60 -23.01 27.32
CA MET A 241 -25.67 -23.27 26.23
C MET A 241 -25.34 -24.74 26.07
N GLU A 242 -25.43 -25.55 27.13
CA GLU A 242 -25.19 -26.99 27.08
C GLU A 242 -26.48 -27.77 27.28
N ILE A 243 -26.80 -28.65 26.33
CA ILE A 243 -27.95 -29.53 26.41
C ILE A 243 -27.54 -30.97 26.07
N SER A 244 -28.13 -31.93 26.78
CA SER A 244 -28.05 -33.33 26.41
C SER A 244 -29.26 -33.66 25.55
N LEU A 245 -29.03 -34.06 24.30
CA LEU A 245 -30.08 -34.44 23.37
C LEU A 245 -30.25 -35.96 23.32
N ASP A 246 -31.47 -36.41 23.06
CA ASP A 246 -31.74 -37.82 22.80
C ASP A 246 -30.88 -38.30 21.63
N SER A 247 -30.24 -39.45 21.79
CA SER A 247 -29.42 -40.13 20.78
C SER A 247 -30.04 -40.17 19.38
N GLY A 248 -31.37 -40.22 19.26
CA GLY A 248 -32.08 -40.19 17.98
C GLY A 248 -31.95 -38.87 17.20
N LEU A 249 -31.65 -37.75 17.87
CA LEU A 249 -31.45 -36.44 17.25
C LEU A 249 -29.97 -36.16 16.90
N VAL A 250 -29.03 -36.90 17.49
CA VAL A 250 -27.59 -36.56 17.49
C VAL A 250 -26.68 -37.70 17.03
N SER A 251 -27.21 -38.74 16.40
CA SER A 251 -26.40 -39.84 15.87
C SER A 251 -25.21 -39.31 15.04
N GLY A 252 -23.98 -39.66 15.46
CA GLY A 252 -22.73 -39.30 14.79
C GLY A 252 -22.04 -38.01 15.22
N GLY A 253 -22.58 -37.26 16.20
CA GLY A 253 -22.00 -35.97 16.63
C GLY A 253 -22.00 -34.89 15.53
N GLY A 254 -21.20 -33.84 15.71
CA GLY A 254 -21.01 -32.73 14.78
C GLY A 254 -22.08 -31.63 14.86
N ILE A 255 -22.14 -30.79 13.84
CA ILE A 255 -23.06 -29.65 13.78
C ILE A 255 -24.49 -30.10 13.46
N LYS A 256 -25.46 -29.68 14.29
CA LYS A 256 -26.90 -29.98 14.15
C LYS A 256 -27.71 -28.69 14.09
N LEU A 257 -28.61 -28.61 13.12
CA LEU A 257 -29.59 -27.54 13.00
C LEU A 257 -30.95 -28.07 13.50
N LEU A 258 -31.45 -27.48 14.59
CA LEU A 258 -32.67 -27.93 15.27
C LEU A 258 -33.66 -26.77 15.39
N LYS A 259 -34.94 -27.07 15.63
CA LYS A 259 -35.96 -26.06 15.95
C LYS A 259 -36.67 -26.36 17.26
N LEU A 260 -37.15 -25.31 17.92
CA LEU A 260 -38.11 -25.43 19.01
C LEU A 260 -39.52 -25.62 18.43
N ASN A 261 -40.22 -26.66 18.89
CA ASN A 261 -41.63 -26.87 18.58
C ASN A 261 -42.55 -26.00 19.47
N ALA A 262 -43.87 -26.09 19.28
CA ALA A 262 -44.84 -25.33 20.07
C ALA A 262 -44.81 -25.63 21.59
N SER A 263 -44.25 -26.78 21.98
CA SER A 263 -44.04 -27.19 23.37
C SER A 263 -42.65 -26.80 23.90
N ASN A 264 -41.90 -25.97 23.18
CA ASN A 264 -40.52 -25.57 23.49
C ASN A 264 -39.53 -26.75 23.60
N GLN A 265 -39.81 -27.86 22.91
CA GLN A 265 -38.90 -29.01 22.81
C GLN A 265 -38.09 -28.90 21.52
N LEU A 266 -36.81 -29.26 21.59
CA LEU A 266 -35.95 -29.35 20.42
C LEU A 266 -36.34 -30.57 19.57
N VAL A 267 -36.57 -30.32 18.28
CA VAL A 267 -36.85 -31.34 17.27
C VAL A 267 -35.97 -31.11 16.04
N ALA A 268 -35.79 -32.15 15.24
CA ALA A 268 -35.12 -32.03 13.95
C ALA A 268 -35.85 -31.02 13.05
N LEU A 269 -35.07 -30.26 12.28
CA LEU A 269 -35.60 -29.36 11.26
C LEU A 269 -36.01 -30.18 10.03
N ASP A 270 -37.21 -29.94 9.50
CA ASP A 270 -37.69 -30.59 8.28
C ASP A 270 -37.17 -29.81 7.06
N ALA A 271 -36.83 -30.48 5.96
CA ALA A 271 -36.39 -29.80 4.73
C ALA A 271 -37.44 -28.79 4.21
N SER A 272 -38.72 -29.05 4.48
CA SER A 272 -39.83 -28.16 4.16
C SER A 272 -39.76 -26.81 4.93
N ASP A 273 -39.19 -26.80 6.14
CA ASP A 273 -39.00 -25.59 6.95
C ASP A 273 -38.07 -24.57 6.28
N LEU A 274 -37.17 -25.05 5.42
CA LEU A 274 -36.18 -24.22 4.71
C LEU A 274 -36.54 -23.94 3.24
N SER A 275 -37.57 -24.59 2.72
CA SER A 275 -37.87 -24.65 1.28
C SER A 275 -38.65 -23.46 0.73
N ASN A 276 -39.48 -22.80 1.55
CA ASN A 276 -40.24 -21.61 1.14
C ASN A 276 -40.08 -20.48 2.16
N SER A 277 -40.13 -19.23 1.68
CA SER A 277 -39.87 -18.04 2.50
C SER A 277 -40.89 -17.84 3.63
N ALA A 278 -42.15 -18.24 3.42
CA ALA A 278 -43.21 -18.08 4.42
C ALA A 278 -43.04 -19.02 5.62
N THR A 279 -42.75 -20.30 5.37
CA THR A 279 -42.48 -21.30 6.41
C THR A 279 -41.21 -20.93 7.15
N PHE A 280 -40.12 -20.58 6.44
CA PHE A 280 -38.88 -20.14 7.08
C PHE A 280 -39.11 -18.93 7.99
N ALA A 281 -39.82 -17.90 7.52
CA ALA A 281 -40.18 -16.74 8.33
C ALA A 281 -40.96 -17.10 9.61
N SER A 282 -41.82 -18.13 9.56
CA SER A 282 -42.60 -18.59 10.72
C SER A 282 -41.79 -19.38 11.76
N VAL A 283 -40.66 -19.99 11.36
CA VAL A 283 -39.84 -20.82 12.26
C VAL A 283 -38.46 -20.24 12.58
N LYS A 284 -38.01 -19.19 11.88
CA LYS A 284 -36.63 -18.69 11.97
C LYS A 284 -36.21 -18.27 13.39
N SER A 285 -37.12 -17.71 14.19
CA SER A 285 -36.86 -17.38 15.61
C SER A 285 -36.65 -18.61 16.49
N ASN A 286 -37.06 -19.79 16.04
CA ASN A 286 -37.01 -21.05 16.80
C ASN A 286 -35.85 -21.95 16.37
N ILE A 287 -35.13 -21.59 15.29
CA ILE A 287 -33.99 -22.35 14.79
C ILE A 287 -32.75 -22.08 15.65
N ARG A 288 -32.00 -23.14 15.96
CA ARG A 288 -30.78 -23.11 16.76
C ARG A 288 -29.73 -24.03 16.13
N LEU A 289 -28.47 -23.63 16.23
CA LEU A 289 -27.33 -24.42 15.78
C LEU A 289 -26.62 -24.99 17.01
N PHE A 290 -26.25 -26.27 16.96
CA PHE A 290 -25.58 -26.97 18.05
C PHE A 290 -24.36 -27.72 17.52
N ASN A 291 -23.28 -27.78 18.30
CA ASN A 291 -22.14 -28.66 18.10
C ASN A 291 -22.21 -29.78 19.12
N CYS A 292 -22.44 -31.01 18.66
CA CYS A 292 -22.67 -32.16 19.51
C CYS A 292 -21.48 -33.13 19.49
N ASP A 293 -21.12 -33.67 20.65
CA ASP A 293 -20.25 -34.84 20.72
C ASP A 293 -21.00 -36.12 20.32
N THR A 294 -20.29 -37.25 20.30
CA THR A 294 -20.89 -38.57 19.96
C THR A 294 -21.77 -39.14 21.08
N SER A 295 -21.71 -38.58 22.30
CA SER A 295 -22.55 -38.95 23.44
C SER A 295 -23.85 -38.13 23.51
N GLY A 296 -24.03 -37.16 22.61
CA GLY A 296 -25.22 -36.32 22.55
C GLY A 296 -25.17 -35.10 23.48
N ASN A 297 -24.00 -34.78 24.05
CA ASN A 297 -23.80 -33.50 24.71
C ASN A 297 -23.57 -32.44 23.64
N CYS A 298 -24.42 -31.45 23.60
CA CYS A 298 -24.45 -30.43 22.58
C CYS A 298 -24.22 -29.06 23.19
N GLU A 299 -23.33 -28.29 22.58
CA GLU A 299 -23.15 -26.88 22.86
C GLU A 299 -23.84 -26.05 21.77
N LYS A 300 -24.71 -25.12 22.16
CA LYS A 300 -25.31 -24.17 21.24
C LYS A 300 -24.20 -23.28 20.64
N THR A 301 -24.28 -23.01 19.35
CA THR A 301 -23.27 -22.23 18.62
C THR A 301 -23.94 -21.32 17.60
N SER A 302 -23.16 -20.46 16.96
CA SER A 302 -23.56 -19.58 15.87
C SER A 302 -22.72 -19.84 14.63
N GLY A 303 -23.27 -19.51 13.48
CA GLY A 303 -22.57 -19.69 12.22
C GLY A 303 -23.48 -19.60 11.00
N TYR A 304 -23.02 -20.18 9.90
CA TYR A 304 -23.83 -20.38 8.72
C TYR A 304 -24.16 -21.86 8.56
N TYR A 305 -25.33 -22.15 8.01
CA TYR A 305 -25.75 -23.52 7.66
C TYR A 305 -26.16 -23.57 6.20
N TYR A 306 -25.62 -24.53 5.46
CA TYR A 306 -25.88 -24.73 4.03
C TYR A 306 -26.94 -25.81 3.83
N ALA A 307 -28.07 -25.42 3.24
CA ALA A 307 -29.18 -26.31 2.94
C ALA A 307 -30.01 -25.78 1.76
N ASN A 308 -30.57 -26.68 0.95
CA ASN A 308 -31.39 -26.32 -0.23
C ASN A 308 -30.70 -25.30 -1.16
N SER A 309 -29.39 -25.49 -1.40
CA SER A 309 -28.57 -24.61 -2.25
C SER A 309 -28.48 -23.15 -1.80
N LYS A 310 -28.73 -22.88 -0.51
CA LYS A 310 -28.55 -21.56 0.11
C LYS A 310 -27.89 -21.67 1.48
N TYR A 311 -27.23 -20.60 1.89
CA TYR A 311 -26.82 -20.42 3.27
C TYR A 311 -27.91 -19.71 4.06
N ILE A 312 -28.09 -20.10 5.30
CA ILE A 312 -28.81 -19.34 6.32
C ILE A 312 -27.82 -18.91 7.40
N ILE A 313 -27.98 -17.71 7.93
CA ILE A 313 -27.24 -17.25 9.09
C ILE A 313 -27.97 -17.75 10.34
N VAL A 314 -27.26 -18.36 11.29
CA VAL A 314 -27.82 -18.82 12.56
C VAL A 314 -27.07 -18.14 13.69
N THR A 315 -27.77 -17.30 14.43
CA THR A 315 -27.28 -16.60 15.61
C THR A 315 -27.78 -17.30 16.88
N MET A 316 -27.36 -16.77 18.03
CA MET A 316 -27.81 -17.26 19.33
C MET A 316 -29.32 -17.12 19.58
N THR A 317 -30.00 -16.22 18.87
CA THR A 317 -31.42 -15.91 19.09
C THR A 317 -32.34 -16.49 18.02
N GLY A 318 -31.79 -16.90 16.87
CA GLY A 318 -32.57 -17.40 15.74
C GLY A 318 -31.76 -17.43 14.46
N ALA A 319 -32.42 -17.80 13.36
CA ALA A 319 -31.86 -17.79 12.02
C ALA A 319 -32.39 -16.62 11.18
N ASP A 320 -31.66 -16.27 10.13
CA ASP A 320 -32.14 -15.41 9.05
C ASP A 320 -31.60 -15.87 7.69
N ASP A 321 -32.14 -15.31 6.61
CA ASP A 321 -31.54 -15.48 5.29
C ASP A 321 -30.25 -14.65 5.20
N VAL A 322 -29.27 -15.14 4.44
CA VAL A 322 -28.07 -14.35 4.14
C VAL A 322 -28.48 -13.12 3.32
N PRO A 323 -28.09 -11.89 3.70
CA PRO A 323 -28.50 -10.72 2.96
C PRO A 323 -28.00 -10.80 1.52
N GLY A 324 -28.89 -10.62 0.54
CA GLY A 324 -28.53 -10.58 -0.87
C GLY A 324 -27.75 -9.29 -1.16
N TYR A 325 -26.44 -9.39 -1.35
CA TYR A 325 -25.61 -8.28 -1.82
C TYR A 325 -25.23 -8.54 -3.28
N ASP A 326 -25.53 -7.59 -4.16
CA ASP A 326 -25.56 -7.80 -5.62
C ASP A 326 -24.22 -7.59 -6.35
N SER A 327 -23.12 -7.39 -5.63
CA SER A 327 -21.80 -7.20 -6.23
C SER A 327 -20.69 -7.72 -5.33
N ARG A 328 -19.57 -8.16 -5.93
CA ARG A 328 -18.32 -8.44 -5.23
C ARG A 328 -17.88 -7.15 -4.53
N GLN A 329 -18.20 -7.01 -3.25
CA GLN A 329 -17.89 -5.83 -2.46
C GLN A 329 -16.57 -6.05 -1.72
N ASN A 330 -15.82 -4.97 -1.56
CA ASN A 330 -14.69 -4.92 -0.63
C ASN A 330 -15.15 -5.43 0.77
N CYS A 331 -14.38 -6.32 1.39
CA CYS A 331 -14.70 -6.92 2.68
C CYS A 331 -14.50 -5.97 3.87
N LYS A 332 -13.99 -4.76 3.65
CA LYS A 332 -13.82 -3.72 4.66
C LYS A 332 -15.13 -3.46 5.43
N GLY A 333 -15.14 -3.77 6.72
CA GLY A 333 -16.30 -3.60 7.59
C GLY A 333 -17.38 -4.69 7.46
N LYS A 334 -17.06 -5.80 6.77
CA LYS A 334 -17.95 -6.94 6.53
C LYS A 334 -17.35 -8.26 7.00
N GLU A 335 -16.33 -8.22 7.84
CA GLU A 335 -15.60 -9.39 8.31
C GLU A 335 -16.59 -10.36 9.01
N GLY A 336 -16.59 -11.61 8.54
CA GLY A 336 -17.52 -12.67 8.94
C GLY A 336 -18.88 -12.69 8.26
N LEU A 337 -19.18 -11.73 7.38
CA LEU A 337 -20.38 -11.77 6.55
C LEU A 337 -20.17 -12.66 5.32
N LEU A 338 -21.22 -13.41 5.00
CA LEU A 338 -21.33 -14.19 3.77
C LEU A 338 -22.16 -13.40 2.77
N TYR A 339 -21.76 -13.39 1.50
CA TYR A 339 -22.50 -12.74 0.42
C TYR A 339 -22.56 -13.64 -0.81
N LYS A 340 -23.52 -13.37 -1.71
CA LYS A 340 -23.70 -14.11 -2.96
C LYS A 340 -23.38 -13.20 -4.14
N ASP A 341 -22.32 -13.51 -4.88
CA ASP A 341 -22.06 -12.88 -6.16
C ASP A 341 -23.12 -13.34 -7.16
N THR A 342 -23.95 -12.42 -7.64
CA THR A 342 -25.05 -12.73 -8.56
C THR A 342 -24.60 -12.89 -10.02
N VAL A 343 -23.40 -12.41 -10.37
CA VAL A 343 -22.78 -12.60 -11.68
C VAL A 343 -22.19 -14.00 -11.80
N GLU A 344 -21.40 -14.43 -10.79
CA GLU A 344 -20.78 -15.75 -10.78
C GLU A 344 -21.70 -16.85 -10.20
N ASN A 345 -22.80 -16.45 -9.54
CA ASN A 345 -23.67 -17.33 -8.76
C ASN A 345 -22.90 -18.14 -7.69
N LYS A 346 -21.96 -17.48 -7.01
CA LYS A 346 -21.08 -18.05 -5.97
C LYS A 346 -21.28 -17.38 -4.62
N PHE A 347 -20.99 -18.09 -3.55
CA PHE A 347 -20.99 -17.58 -2.19
C PHE A 347 -19.57 -17.28 -1.72
N TYR A 348 -19.37 -16.11 -1.13
CA TYR A 348 -18.09 -15.67 -0.58
C TYR A 348 -18.24 -15.31 0.90
N LEU A 349 -17.27 -15.71 1.72
CA LEU A 349 -17.17 -15.35 3.13
C LEU A 349 -16.01 -14.36 3.30
N CYS A 350 -16.30 -13.18 3.84
CA CYS A 350 -15.25 -12.21 4.20
C CYS A 350 -14.50 -12.68 5.45
N LEU A 351 -13.19 -12.88 5.33
CA LEU A 351 -12.32 -13.28 6.43
C LEU A 351 -11.64 -12.07 7.07
N ASP A 352 -11.25 -11.08 6.27
CA ASP A 352 -10.55 -9.84 6.70
C ASP A 352 -10.96 -8.67 5.77
N GLN A 353 -10.45 -7.45 6.00
CA GLN A 353 -10.80 -6.25 5.24
C GLN A 353 -10.58 -6.39 3.72
N ASP A 354 -9.57 -7.15 3.32
CA ASP A 354 -9.12 -7.35 1.94
C ASP A 354 -9.24 -8.80 1.47
N LEU A 355 -9.82 -9.70 2.28
CA LEU A 355 -9.76 -11.14 2.06
C LEU A 355 -11.14 -11.81 2.12
N ASP A 356 -11.53 -12.46 1.02
CA ASP A 356 -12.69 -13.36 0.97
C ASP A 356 -12.33 -14.77 0.46
N VAL A 357 -13.23 -15.72 0.72
CA VAL A 357 -13.11 -17.11 0.24
C VAL A 357 -14.39 -17.61 -0.39
N ASP A 358 -14.26 -18.30 -1.52
CA ASP A 358 -15.36 -19.02 -2.17
C ASP A 358 -15.78 -20.23 -1.32
N VAL A 359 -17.03 -20.21 -0.85
CA VAL A 359 -17.65 -21.26 -0.04
C VAL A 359 -18.86 -21.90 -0.75
N THR A 360 -18.95 -21.76 -2.08
CA THR A 360 -20.09 -22.25 -2.89
C THR A 360 -20.20 -23.77 -2.87
N ALA A 361 -19.07 -24.47 -2.94
CA ALA A 361 -18.97 -25.91 -2.82
C ALA A 361 -18.33 -26.23 -1.47
N PRO A 362 -19.10 -26.26 -0.37
CA PRO A 362 -18.54 -26.41 0.96
C PRO A 362 -17.76 -27.72 1.06
N ALA A 363 -16.44 -27.60 1.09
CA ALA A 363 -15.51 -28.68 1.39
C ALA A 363 -15.03 -28.50 2.84
N ALA A 364 -14.66 -29.59 3.49
CA ALA A 364 -14.09 -29.51 4.83
C ALA A 364 -12.79 -28.68 4.77
N LYS A 365 -12.82 -27.48 5.36
CA LYS A 365 -11.71 -26.51 5.36
C LYS A 365 -11.78 -25.69 6.64
N ASN A 366 -10.67 -25.03 6.96
CA ASN A 366 -10.57 -24.10 8.05
C ASN A 366 -10.01 -22.77 7.57
N TYR A 367 -10.45 -21.70 8.23
CA TYR A 367 -10.04 -20.33 7.92
C TYR A 367 -9.84 -19.56 9.20
N VAL A 368 -8.99 -18.54 9.20
CA VAL A 368 -8.97 -17.56 10.30
C VAL A 368 -9.89 -16.41 9.91
N ILE A 369 -10.77 -16.02 10.82
CA ILE A 369 -11.56 -14.81 10.69
C ILE A 369 -10.94 -13.70 11.54
N ALA A 370 -10.88 -12.49 11.00
CA ALA A 370 -10.65 -11.27 11.75
C ALA A 370 -11.81 -11.00 12.75
N SER A 371 -11.88 -9.80 13.32
CA SER A 371 -12.97 -9.45 14.23
C SER A 371 -14.31 -9.37 13.50
N GLY A 372 -15.19 -10.35 13.72
CA GLY A 372 -16.53 -10.38 13.13
C GLY A 372 -17.32 -9.10 13.43
N LYS A 373 -17.91 -8.48 12.41
CA LYS A 373 -18.65 -7.21 12.52
C LYS A 373 -20.13 -7.40 12.80
N THR A 374 -20.83 -6.29 13.03
CA THR A 374 -22.29 -6.26 13.22
C THR A 374 -23.01 -7.01 12.09
N GLY A 375 -23.92 -7.92 12.46
CA GLY A 375 -24.65 -8.77 11.53
C GLY A 375 -23.97 -10.10 11.21
N SER A 376 -22.68 -10.26 11.53
CA SER A 376 -21.98 -11.56 11.46
C SER A 376 -22.47 -12.49 12.57
N PRO A 377 -22.62 -13.81 12.31
CA PRO A 377 -22.87 -14.77 13.38
C PRO A 377 -21.64 -14.94 14.28
N PHE A 378 -20.50 -14.39 13.88
CA PHE A 378 -19.22 -14.43 14.59
C PHE A 378 -18.91 -13.11 15.30
N LEU A 379 -19.92 -12.28 15.59
CA LEU A 379 -19.74 -11.02 16.31
C LEU A 379 -18.96 -11.24 17.62
N GLY A 380 -17.84 -10.52 17.77
CA GLY A 380 -16.96 -10.63 18.94
C GLY A 380 -16.11 -11.90 19.00
N ALA A 381 -16.14 -12.74 17.96
CA ALA A 381 -15.13 -13.76 17.72
C ALA A 381 -14.06 -13.17 16.82
N SER A 382 -12.99 -12.70 17.43
CA SER A 382 -11.85 -12.14 16.69
C SER A 382 -10.76 -13.18 16.63
N ASN A 383 -10.14 -13.31 15.46
CA ASN A 383 -8.92 -14.09 15.28
C ASN A 383 -9.13 -15.57 15.64
N LYS A 384 -10.29 -16.14 15.31
CA LYS A 384 -10.62 -17.55 15.60
C LYS A 384 -10.57 -18.40 14.34
N ILE A 385 -10.38 -19.71 14.51
CA ILE A 385 -10.52 -20.67 13.42
C ILE A 385 -12.01 -20.90 13.15
N LEU A 386 -12.43 -20.66 11.92
CA LEU A 386 -13.69 -21.12 11.37
C LEU A 386 -13.49 -22.51 10.78
N LYS A 387 -14.36 -23.45 11.14
CA LYS A 387 -14.51 -24.77 10.54
C LYS A 387 -15.63 -24.74 9.52
N LEU A 388 -15.25 -24.89 8.26
CA LEU A 388 -16.14 -25.20 7.15
C LEU A 388 -16.35 -26.71 7.11
N THR A 389 -17.60 -27.15 7.13
CA THR A 389 -18.00 -28.51 6.79
C THR A 389 -18.85 -28.47 5.53
N THR A 390 -19.26 -29.62 5.00
CA THR A 390 -20.18 -29.69 3.85
C THR A 390 -21.54 -29.04 4.09
N THR A 391 -21.90 -28.76 5.35
CA THR A 391 -23.22 -28.23 5.72
C THR A 391 -23.17 -26.99 6.61
N SER A 392 -21.99 -26.56 7.09
CA SER A 392 -21.92 -25.48 8.08
C SER A 392 -20.61 -24.72 8.06
N ILE A 393 -20.66 -23.50 8.58
CA ILE A 393 -19.51 -22.64 8.89
C ILE A 393 -19.65 -22.24 10.35
N THR A 394 -18.78 -22.72 11.23
CA THR A 394 -18.84 -22.45 12.67
C THR A 394 -17.45 -22.20 13.22
N ILE A 395 -17.31 -21.62 14.41
CA ILE A 395 -15.98 -21.52 15.05
C ILE A 395 -15.54 -22.89 15.57
N ASP A 396 -14.28 -23.24 15.30
CA ASP A 396 -13.64 -24.43 15.86
C ASP A 396 -13.07 -24.13 17.25
N ASN A 397 -13.90 -24.32 18.27
CA ASN A 397 -13.47 -24.20 19.67
C ASN A 397 -12.58 -25.36 20.12
N THR A 398 -12.37 -26.38 19.27
CA THR A 398 -11.56 -27.57 19.60
C THR A 398 -10.15 -27.50 19.02
N PHE A 399 -9.86 -26.50 18.18
CA PHE A 399 -8.52 -26.32 17.61
C PHE A 399 -7.51 -25.95 18.70
N THR A 400 -6.48 -26.78 18.88
CA THR A 400 -5.39 -26.53 19.82
C THR A 400 -4.19 -25.95 19.10
N ALA A 401 -3.87 -24.69 19.38
CA ALA A 401 -2.73 -24.00 18.82
C ALA A 401 -1.61 -23.81 19.87
N GLU A 402 -0.37 -23.77 19.41
CA GLU A 402 0.81 -23.51 20.24
C GLU A 402 1.14 -22.00 20.20
N ASN A 403 1.38 -21.42 21.37
CA ASN A 403 1.67 -19.99 21.49
C ASN A 403 2.91 -19.59 20.68
N ASN A 404 2.82 -18.48 19.94
CA ASN A 404 3.83 -17.93 19.04
C ASN A 404 4.24 -18.82 17.86
N LYS A 405 3.50 -19.91 17.59
CA LYS A 405 3.73 -20.74 16.40
C LYS A 405 3.07 -20.11 15.17
N ASN A 406 3.75 -20.19 14.02
CA ASN A 406 3.15 -19.79 12.75
C ASN A 406 2.39 -20.94 12.11
N TYR A 407 1.30 -20.57 11.46
CA TYR A 407 0.39 -21.43 10.72
C TYR A 407 0.25 -20.87 9.32
N VAL A 408 0.31 -21.71 8.30
CA VAL A 408 0.03 -21.33 6.92
C VAL A 408 -1.30 -21.97 6.53
N ILE A 409 -2.24 -21.15 6.06
CA ILE A 409 -3.61 -21.59 5.74
C ILE A 409 -3.90 -21.36 4.27
N GLU A 410 -4.39 -22.38 3.57
CA GLU A 410 -4.82 -22.25 2.17
C GLU A 410 -6.18 -21.55 2.08
N ILE A 411 -6.20 -20.31 1.58
CA ILE A 411 -7.40 -19.47 1.48
C ILE A 411 -8.10 -19.66 0.12
N GLY A 412 -7.40 -20.20 -0.88
CA GLY A 412 -7.92 -20.57 -2.19
C GLY A 412 -6.92 -21.47 -2.92
N THR A 413 -7.25 -21.98 -4.11
CA THR A 413 -6.35 -22.90 -4.82
C THR A 413 -4.96 -22.29 -5.02
N GLY A 414 -3.97 -22.82 -4.30
CA GLY A 414 -2.58 -22.37 -4.38
C GLY A 414 -2.27 -21.02 -3.72
N LYS A 415 -3.21 -20.44 -2.97
CA LYS A 415 -3.00 -19.18 -2.23
C LYS A 415 -2.97 -19.45 -0.72
N PHE A 416 -1.88 -19.06 -0.07
CA PHE A 416 -1.70 -19.30 1.35
C PHE A 416 -1.35 -18.01 2.09
N TYR A 417 -1.80 -17.90 3.33
CA TYR A 417 -1.48 -16.79 4.22
C TYR A 417 -0.95 -17.31 5.55
N SER A 418 -0.01 -16.59 6.14
CA SER A 418 0.52 -16.92 7.46
C SER A 418 -0.20 -16.22 8.59
N TYR A 419 -0.42 -16.97 9.66
CA TYR A 419 -1.00 -16.51 10.90
C TYR A 419 -0.14 -16.97 12.07
N ARG A 420 0.03 -16.13 13.08
CA ARG A 420 0.68 -16.47 14.34
C ARG A 420 -0.38 -16.63 15.42
N TYR A 421 -0.35 -17.76 16.14
CA TYR A 421 -1.24 -17.92 17.28
C TYR A 421 -0.68 -17.17 18.49
N ASP A 422 -1.52 -16.34 19.09
CA ASP A 422 -1.26 -15.64 20.34
C ASP A 422 -2.22 -16.19 21.39
N GLU A 423 -1.67 -17.00 22.30
CA GLU A 423 -2.42 -17.60 23.40
C GLU A 423 -3.10 -16.54 24.27
N SER A 424 -2.52 -15.33 24.32
CA SER A 424 -3.03 -14.29 25.20
C SER A 424 -4.38 -13.72 24.80
N ASN A 425 -4.57 -13.60 23.49
CA ASN A 425 -5.85 -13.28 22.87
C ASN A 425 -6.65 -14.56 22.53
N SER A 426 -6.05 -15.73 22.78
CA SER A 426 -6.53 -17.05 22.35
C SER A 426 -6.93 -17.02 20.87
N GLY A 427 -6.10 -16.42 20.02
CA GLY A 427 -6.45 -16.15 18.63
C GLY A 427 -5.26 -16.06 17.68
N PHE A 428 -5.56 -16.01 16.38
CA PHE A 428 -4.63 -15.99 15.26
C PHE A 428 -4.50 -14.58 14.68
N LEU A 429 -3.30 -14.03 14.72
CA LEU A 429 -2.97 -12.75 14.10
C LEU A 429 -2.35 -13.02 12.73
N ARG A 430 -2.80 -12.33 11.67
CA ARG A 430 -2.12 -12.40 10.37
C ARG A 430 -0.68 -11.90 10.55
N ASP A 431 0.30 -12.72 10.22
CA ASP A 431 1.72 -12.38 10.37
C ASP A 431 2.26 -11.80 9.06
N SER A 432 2.08 -10.50 8.88
CA SER A 432 2.57 -9.76 7.71
C SER A 432 4.08 -9.52 7.72
N GLU A 433 4.78 -9.85 8.79
CA GLU A 433 6.23 -9.71 8.88
C GLU A 433 6.95 -11.00 8.45
N LEU A 434 6.23 -12.12 8.42
CA LEU A 434 6.78 -13.41 8.02
C LEU A 434 7.32 -13.37 6.59
N SER A 435 8.62 -13.65 6.45
CA SER A 435 9.31 -13.73 5.17
C SER A 435 10.30 -14.89 5.12
N GLY A 436 10.59 -15.37 3.91
CA GLY A 436 11.54 -16.44 3.63
C GLY A 436 10.92 -17.83 3.64
N VAL A 437 11.78 -18.84 3.53
CA VAL A 437 11.37 -20.23 3.35
C VAL A 437 11.36 -21.01 4.66
N LYS A 438 10.23 -21.63 4.98
CA LYS A 438 10.00 -22.37 6.22
C LYS A 438 9.32 -23.71 5.96
N ASN A 439 9.58 -24.67 6.85
CA ASN A 439 9.04 -26.02 6.81
C ASN A 439 7.77 -26.11 7.66
N TYR A 440 6.76 -26.78 7.13
CA TYR A 440 5.48 -26.97 7.79
C TYR A 440 4.99 -28.41 7.67
N ASP A 441 4.26 -28.89 8.67
CA ASP A 441 3.52 -30.16 8.60
C ASP A 441 2.03 -29.90 8.51
N LEU A 442 1.27 -30.82 7.94
CA LEU A 442 -0.18 -30.72 7.92
C LEU A 442 -0.72 -30.93 9.34
N HIS A 443 -1.49 -29.98 9.87
CA HIS A 443 -1.99 -30.02 11.25
C HIS A 443 -2.79 -31.30 11.54
N ASP A 444 -3.78 -31.58 10.68
CA ASP A 444 -4.56 -32.81 10.69
C ASP A 444 -4.93 -33.23 9.26
N THR A 445 -5.07 -34.53 9.04
CA THR A 445 -5.48 -35.08 7.74
C THR A 445 -6.82 -34.53 7.29
N GLY A 446 -6.87 -33.95 6.09
CA GLY A 446 -8.10 -33.39 5.51
C GLY A 446 -8.36 -31.93 5.86
N LEU A 447 -7.48 -31.28 6.61
CA LEU A 447 -7.50 -29.83 6.81
C LEU A 447 -6.61 -29.11 5.79
N ASN A 448 -6.72 -27.79 5.73
CA ASN A 448 -5.92 -26.88 4.90
C ASN A 448 -5.02 -25.96 5.76
N ILE A 449 -4.68 -26.41 6.97
CA ILE A 449 -3.82 -25.71 7.93
C ILE A 449 -2.50 -26.46 8.04
N TYR A 450 -1.40 -25.71 7.94
CA TYR A 450 -0.04 -26.21 8.06
C TYR A 450 0.65 -25.54 9.25
N ASP A 451 1.25 -26.35 10.10
CA ASP A 451 1.92 -25.95 11.33
C ASP A 451 3.43 -25.78 11.10
N GLU A 452 4.02 -24.66 11.54
CA GLU A 452 5.46 -24.49 11.42
C GLU A 452 6.18 -25.58 12.22
N TYR A 453 7.04 -26.34 11.53
CA TYR A 453 7.90 -27.34 12.16
C TYR A 453 9.35 -26.85 12.13
N PRO A 454 9.89 -26.33 13.24
CA PRO A 454 11.22 -25.73 13.28
C PRO A 454 12.31 -26.80 13.11
N LEU A 455 13.25 -26.57 12.19
CA LEU A 455 14.40 -27.45 11.97
C LEU A 455 15.58 -27.17 12.94
N LYS A 456 15.29 -26.58 14.11
CA LYS A 456 16.29 -26.26 15.13
C LYS A 456 16.73 -27.48 15.92
N ASP A 457 15.82 -28.43 16.17
CA ASP A 457 16.15 -29.72 16.77
C ASP A 457 15.57 -30.89 15.98
N THR A 458 16.43 -31.57 15.21
CA THR A 458 16.03 -32.67 14.33
C THR A 458 16.35 -34.06 14.88
N LYS A 459 16.81 -34.16 16.13
CA LYS A 459 17.22 -35.43 16.77
C LYS A 459 16.09 -36.45 16.79
N SER A 460 14.87 -36.00 17.05
CA SER A 460 13.65 -36.82 17.16
C SER A 460 13.01 -37.19 15.82
N ILE A 461 13.47 -36.64 14.68
CA ILE A 461 12.88 -36.92 13.37
C ILE A 461 13.29 -38.34 12.90
N SER A 462 12.46 -39.31 13.28
CA SER A 462 12.56 -40.72 12.91
C SER A 462 11.48 -41.17 11.92
N ALA A 463 10.42 -40.38 11.71
CA ALA A 463 9.23 -40.72 10.93
C ALA A 463 9.02 -39.83 9.68
N ALA A 464 7.97 -40.15 8.91
CA ALA A 464 7.76 -39.77 7.51
C ALA A 464 7.61 -38.26 7.26
N VAL A 465 8.65 -37.65 6.71
CA VAL A 465 8.63 -36.26 6.17
C VAL A 465 7.72 -36.09 4.95
N SER A 466 7.05 -37.16 4.52
CA SER A 466 6.25 -37.21 3.29
C SER A 466 5.03 -36.29 3.29
N THR A 467 4.53 -35.88 4.46
CA THR A 467 3.40 -34.95 4.61
C THR A 467 3.84 -33.49 4.64
N TRP A 468 5.14 -33.24 4.89
CA TRP A 468 5.65 -31.89 5.06
C TRP A 468 5.51 -31.07 3.78
N LYS A 469 5.42 -29.76 3.96
CA LYS A 469 5.36 -28.77 2.90
C LYS A 469 6.36 -27.68 3.19
N LEU A 470 6.89 -27.12 2.12
CA LEU A 470 7.81 -26.01 2.19
C LEU A 470 7.08 -24.79 1.63
N PHE A 471 7.05 -23.70 2.39
CA PHE A 471 6.41 -22.46 1.97
C PHE A 471 7.45 -21.35 1.93
N ASN A 472 7.47 -20.62 0.83
CA ASN A 472 8.14 -19.34 0.73
C ASN A 472 7.10 -18.26 1.04
N CYS A 473 7.37 -17.43 2.03
CA CYS A 473 6.48 -16.35 2.42
C CYS A 473 7.12 -14.99 2.16
N LYS A 474 6.31 -14.01 1.78
CA LYS A 474 6.68 -12.60 1.65
C LYS A 474 5.53 -11.76 2.17
N HIS A 475 5.81 -10.94 3.17
CA HIS A 475 4.79 -10.09 3.80
C HIS A 475 3.56 -10.87 4.30
N GLY A 476 3.78 -12.10 4.74
CA GLY A 476 2.72 -13.02 5.18
C GLY A 476 1.91 -13.71 4.07
N GLU A 477 2.15 -13.39 2.80
CA GLU A 477 1.62 -14.15 1.67
C GLU A 477 2.58 -15.29 1.35
N CYS A 478 2.08 -16.51 1.25
CA CYS A 478 2.89 -17.70 1.11
C CYS A 478 2.53 -18.49 -0.15
N LEU A 479 3.55 -19.02 -0.81
CA LEU A 479 3.42 -19.99 -1.90
C LEU A 479 4.21 -21.26 -1.56
N GLN A 480 3.62 -22.41 -1.85
CA GLN A 480 4.34 -23.67 -1.68
C GLN A 480 5.55 -23.70 -2.63
N THR A 481 6.74 -23.91 -2.09
CA THR A 481 8.01 -24.00 -2.82
C THR A 481 8.63 -25.40 -2.66
N TYR A 482 9.77 -25.62 -3.30
CA TYR A 482 10.45 -26.91 -3.40
C TYR A 482 11.97 -26.74 -3.39
N GLY A 483 12.69 -27.81 -3.09
CA GLY A 483 14.15 -27.80 -2.99
C GLY A 483 14.69 -28.57 -1.80
N TYR A 484 15.74 -28.04 -1.19
CA TYR A 484 16.47 -28.68 -0.10
C TYR A 484 16.46 -27.81 1.16
N MET A 485 16.31 -28.43 2.33
CA MET A 485 16.53 -27.82 3.64
C MET A 485 17.60 -28.59 4.41
N LYS A 486 18.32 -27.90 5.29
CA LYS A 486 19.34 -28.46 6.19
C LYS A 486 18.89 -28.24 7.64
N SER A 487 19.09 -29.25 8.47
CA SER A 487 18.93 -29.10 9.92
C SER A 487 19.92 -28.07 10.49
N GLN A 488 19.50 -27.34 11.53
CA GLN A 488 20.37 -26.36 12.17
C GLN A 488 21.35 -26.98 13.18
N ASN A 489 21.10 -28.21 13.65
CA ASN A 489 21.89 -28.84 14.71
C ASN A 489 22.51 -30.20 14.32
N GLU A 490 22.16 -30.75 13.16
CA GLU A 490 22.66 -32.03 12.65
C GLU A 490 22.97 -31.92 11.15
N GLU A 491 23.84 -32.80 10.63
CA GLU A 491 24.08 -32.93 9.18
C GLU A 491 22.96 -33.75 8.51
N LYS A 492 21.71 -33.32 8.70
CA LYS A 492 20.53 -33.90 8.04
C LYS A 492 20.01 -32.94 6.97
N TYR A 493 19.65 -33.51 5.82
CA TYR A 493 19.06 -32.75 4.73
C TYR A 493 17.69 -33.32 4.35
N PHE A 494 16.79 -32.44 3.99
CA PHE A 494 15.41 -32.74 3.62
C PHE A 494 15.21 -32.30 2.19
N LYS A 495 14.56 -33.14 1.38
CA LYS A 495 14.31 -32.89 -0.03
C LYS A 495 12.81 -32.84 -0.30
N TYR A 496 12.34 -31.74 -0.86
CA TYR A 496 10.93 -31.46 -1.10
C TYR A 496 10.64 -31.45 -2.59
N TYR A 497 9.69 -32.26 -3.03
CA TYR A 497 9.38 -32.45 -4.45
C TYR A 497 8.15 -31.69 -4.91
N ASN A 498 8.20 -31.23 -6.15
CA ASN A 498 7.03 -30.77 -6.88
C ASN A 498 6.19 -31.99 -7.32
N ARG A 499 4.91 -32.05 -6.90
CA ARG A 499 3.85 -33.02 -7.29
C ARG A 499 4.05 -34.50 -6.92
N GLY A 500 3.25 -34.98 -5.96
CA GLY A 500 2.88 -36.40 -5.78
C GLY A 500 4.00 -37.34 -5.30
N THR A 501 5.26 -37.01 -5.55
CA THR A 501 6.43 -37.68 -4.96
C THR A 501 6.53 -37.32 -3.49
N PRO A 502 6.57 -38.31 -2.57
CA PRO A 502 6.82 -38.06 -1.16
C PRO A 502 8.16 -37.36 -0.93
N ASN A 503 8.21 -36.40 -0.01
CA ASN A 503 9.48 -35.80 0.41
C ASN A 503 10.42 -36.87 0.98
N ASP A 504 11.73 -36.61 0.88
CA ASP A 504 12.77 -37.55 1.28
C ASP A 504 13.71 -36.96 2.34
N LEU A 505 14.26 -37.84 3.17
CA LEU A 505 15.19 -37.52 4.25
C LEU A 505 16.55 -38.13 3.94
N LEU A 506 17.51 -37.28 3.60
CA LEU A 506 18.85 -37.68 3.19
C LEU A 506 19.71 -37.89 4.45
N LYS A 507 19.84 -39.15 4.88
CA LYS A 507 20.53 -39.56 6.13
C LYS A 507 21.87 -40.28 5.91
N GLU A 508 22.08 -40.87 4.73
CA GLU A 508 23.22 -41.77 4.47
C GLU A 508 23.99 -41.37 3.21
N GLN A 509 25.26 -41.75 3.12
CA GLN A 509 26.14 -41.44 1.99
C GLN A 509 25.55 -41.91 0.64
N ALA A 510 24.75 -42.98 0.64
CA ALA A 510 24.08 -43.53 -0.54
C ALA A 510 23.02 -42.59 -1.17
N HIS A 511 22.53 -41.59 -0.44
CA HIS A 511 21.55 -40.61 -0.93
C HIS A 511 22.22 -39.41 -1.62
N PHE A 512 23.51 -39.22 -1.41
CA PHE A 512 24.27 -38.14 -2.02
C PHE A 512 24.94 -38.62 -3.29
N VAL A 513 24.94 -37.77 -4.30
CA VAL A 513 25.49 -38.10 -5.61
C VAL A 513 26.69 -37.20 -5.92
N ALA A 514 27.71 -37.77 -6.56
CA ALA A 514 28.83 -36.99 -7.05
C ALA A 514 28.39 -36.12 -8.24
N CYS A 515 28.93 -34.91 -8.35
CA CYS A 515 28.65 -34.01 -9.47
C CYS A 515 29.52 -34.38 -10.70
N ASP A 516 29.34 -35.59 -11.21
CA ASP A 516 30.15 -36.20 -12.28
C ASP A 516 29.30 -36.67 -13.48
N ASN A 517 27.98 -36.65 -13.36
CA ASN A 517 27.03 -37.11 -14.38
C ASN A 517 25.94 -36.06 -14.62
N ALA A 518 25.48 -35.91 -15.86
CA ALA A 518 24.40 -35.00 -16.24
C ALA A 518 23.08 -35.37 -15.51
N ASN A 519 22.88 -36.64 -15.18
CA ASN A 519 21.72 -37.09 -14.40
C ASN A 519 21.78 -36.68 -12.92
N HIS A 520 22.93 -36.17 -12.44
CA HIS A 520 23.12 -35.69 -11.06
C HIS A 520 23.00 -34.16 -10.95
N ILE A 521 22.76 -33.46 -12.07
CA ILE A 521 22.44 -32.03 -12.04
C ILE A 521 21.22 -31.83 -11.13
N ASN A 522 21.27 -30.75 -10.36
CA ASN A 522 20.33 -30.35 -9.31
C ASN A 522 20.26 -31.29 -8.09
N SER A 523 21.13 -32.29 -8.02
CA SER A 523 21.23 -33.15 -6.83
C SER A 523 22.10 -32.53 -5.75
N LEU A 524 21.76 -32.81 -4.49
CA LEU A 524 22.56 -32.41 -3.34
C LEU A 524 23.70 -33.41 -3.13
N MET A 525 24.90 -32.86 -2.93
CA MET A 525 26.11 -33.59 -2.62
C MET A 525 26.31 -33.79 -1.12
N SER A 526 27.21 -34.71 -0.73
CA SER A 526 27.47 -35.04 0.68
C SER A 526 28.07 -33.90 1.50
N ASP A 527 28.65 -32.89 0.84
CA ASP A 527 29.14 -31.66 1.47
C ASP A 527 28.06 -30.57 1.58
N GLY A 528 26.80 -30.90 1.25
CA GLY A 528 25.66 -29.99 1.30
C GLY A 528 25.58 -29.02 0.13
N LYS A 529 26.40 -29.20 -0.92
CA LYS A 529 26.38 -28.35 -2.11
C LYS A 529 25.45 -28.92 -3.20
N LEU A 530 24.84 -28.04 -3.98
CA LEU A 530 24.04 -28.38 -5.16
C LEU A 530 24.95 -28.63 -6.36
N CYS A 531 24.78 -29.75 -7.07
CA CYS A 531 25.42 -29.94 -8.37
C CYS A 531 24.68 -29.11 -9.43
N ILE A 532 25.29 -28.04 -9.95
CA ILE A 532 24.65 -27.15 -10.92
C ILE A 532 25.01 -27.55 -12.36
N ASP A 533 26.24 -28.01 -12.58
CA ASP A 533 26.75 -28.46 -13.87
C ASP A 533 27.85 -29.50 -13.65
N ASN A 534 27.70 -30.65 -14.29
CA ASN A 534 28.63 -31.77 -14.18
C ASN A 534 29.89 -31.57 -15.04
N GLU A 535 29.80 -30.92 -16.21
CA GLU A 535 30.94 -30.77 -17.12
C GLU A 535 32.02 -29.87 -16.53
N ASN A 536 31.61 -28.88 -15.73
CA ASN A 536 32.49 -27.91 -15.10
C ASN A 536 32.59 -28.09 -13.57
N SER A 537 31.98 -29.14 -13.00
CA SER A 537 31.88 -29.37 -11.55
C SER A 537 31.42 -28.13 -10.77
N ILE A 538 30.44 -27.40 -11.31
CA ILE A 538 29.93 -26.18 -10.69
C ILE A 538 29.03 -26.58 -9.52
N LYS A 539 29.33 -26.03 -8.34
CA LYS A 539 28.66 -26.35 -7.08
C LYS A 539 28.02 -25.11 -6.47
N GLY A 540 26.76 -25.20 -6.09
CA GLY A 540 26.04 -24.16 -5.35
C GLY A 540 26.10 -24.41 -3.85
N GLU A 541 26.56 -23.44 -3.07
CA GLU A 541 26.64 -23.56 -1.62
C GLU A 541 25.36 -23.03 -0.94
N MET A 542 24.89 -23.73 0.10
CA MET A 542 23.93 -23.22 1.10
C MET A 542 24.59 -22.11 1.92
N LYS A 543 24.68 -20.93 1.31
CA LYS A 543 25.22 -19.73 1.95
C LYS A 543 24.26 -18.60 1.66
N LYS A 544 23.87 -17.88 2.70
CA LYS A 544 23.00 -16.71 2.60
C LYS A 544 23.44 -15.78 1.46
N ASP A 545 22.46 -15.24 0.74
CA ASP A 545 22.58 -14.32 -0.39
C ASP A 545 23.12 -14.94 -1.70
N ASN A 546 23.48 -16.22 -1.72
CA ASN A 546 23.72 -16.89 -3.00
C ASN A 546 22.38 -17.05 -3.74
N VAL A 547 22.38 -16.64 -5.01
CA VAL A 547 21.26 -16.86 -5.93
C VAL A 547 21.80 -17.59 -7.16
N PHE A 548 21.06 -18.59 -7.61
CA PHE A 548 21.37 -19.40 -8.78
C PHE A 548 20.21 -19.35 -9.77
N VAL A 549 20.51 -19.46 -11.06
CA VAL A 549 19.51 -19.70 -12.10
C VAL A 549 19.85 -21.03 -12.76
N ILE A 550 19.04 -22.05 -12.49
CA ILE A 550 19.29 -23.42 -12.93
C ILE A 550 18.23 -23.88 -13.92
N ALA A 551 18.59 -24.82 -14.79
CA ALA A 551 17.62 -25.53 -15.61
C ALA A 551 17.15 -26.77 -14.85
N PRO A 552 15.84 -26.91 -14.53
CA PRO A 552 15.32 -28.13 -13.95
C PRO A 552 15.59 -29.36 -14.84
N ALA A 553 15.96 -30.48 -14.25
CA ALA A 553 16.07 -31.74 -14.96
C ALA A 553 14.67 -32.29 -15.28
N ASN A 554 14.51 -32.95 -16.42
CA ASN A 554 13.24 -33.55 -16.85
C ASN A 554 12.94 -34.90 -16.16
N THR A 555 13.45 -35.13 -14.95
CA THR A 555 13.27 -36.37 -14.20
C THR A 555 12.44 -36.13 -12.94
N ALA A 556 11.50 -37.03 -12.63
CA ALA A 556 10.64 -36.92 -11.45
C ALA A 556 11.39 -36.98 -10.10
N GLY A 557 12.69 -37.28 -10.13
CA GLY A 557 13.60 -37.26 -8.98
C GLY A 557 14.29 -35.92 -8.74
N ASP A 558 14.10 -34.91 -9.58
CA ASP A 558 14.57 -33.54 -9.32
C ASP A 558 13.54 -32.78 -8.46
N PRO A 559 13.93 -32.18 -7.32
CA PRO A 559 12.99 -31.40 -6.51
C PRO A 559 12.45 -30.16 -7.24
N PHE A 560 13.15 -29.69 -8.28
CA PHE A 560 12.77 -28.55 -9.10
C PHE A 560 12.01 -28.93 -10.39
N TYR A 561 11.69 -30.22 -10.58
CA TYR A 561 11.06 -30.77 -11.78
C TYR A 561 9.82 -29.97 -12.24
N ASN A 562 9.74 -29.73 -13.56
CA ASN A 562 8.59 -29.17 -14.28
C ASN A 562 8.07 -27.81 -13.74
N TYR A 563 8.96 -27.00 -13.18
CA TYR A 563 8.62 -25.65 -12.71
C TYR A 563 8.75 -24.60 -13.82
N GLY A 564 9.71 -24.75 -14.73
CA GLY A 564 9.96 -23.85 -15.86
C GLY A 564 11.23 -24.24 -16.62
N PRO A 565 11.58 -23.55 -17.72
CA PRO A 565 12.80 -23.82 -18.48
C PRO A 565 14.06 -23.48 -17.68
N ASN A 566 14.05 -22.39 -16.91
CA ASN A 566 15.03 -22.09 -15.88
C ASN A 566 14.30 -21.53 -14.66
N VAL A 567 14.90 -21.64 -13.48
CA VAL A 567 14.31 -21.17 -12.22
C VAL A 567 15.33 -20.50 -11.32
N VAL A 568 14.89 -19.48 -10.59
CA VAL A 568 15.67 -18.86 -9.52
C VAL A 568 15.68 -19.78 -8.30
N VAL A 569 16.88 -20.18 -7.87
CA VAL A 569 17.11 -20.88 -6.60
C VAL A 569 17.88 -19.96 -5.67
N VAL A 570 17.27 -19.61 -4.54
CA VAL A 570 17.90 -18.81 -3.49
C VAL A 570 18.44 -19.74 -2.41
N ALA A 571 19.63 -19.42 -1.91
CA ALA A 571 20.25 -20.14 -0.83
C ALA A 571 20.23 -19.33 0.47
N THR A 572 19.97 -20.04 1.56
CA THR A 572 20.28 -19.58 2.92
C THR A 572 21.36 -20.49 3.51
N ASP A 573 21.76 -20.23 4.75
CA ASP A 573 22.66 -21.14 5.46
C ASP A 573 22.01 -22.51 5.74
N TYR A 574 20.69 -22.62 5.52
CA TYR A 574 19.89 -23.81 5.83
C TYR A 574 19.00 -24.27 4.66
N SER A 575 19.07 -23.67 3.47
CA SER A 575 18.17 -24.01 2.37
C SER A 575 18.74 -23.71 1.00
N LEU A 576 18.23 -24.44 -0.01
CA LEU A 576 18.39 -24.20 -1.44
C LEU A 576 17.03 -24.45 -2.09
N THR A 577 16.29 -23.38 -2.38
CA THR A 577 14.85 -23.47 -2.67
C THR A 577 14.47 -22.55 -3.82
N ILE A 578 13.40 -22.90 -4.54
CA ILE A 578 12.88 -22.03 -5.60
C ILE A 578 12.37 -20.73 -4.99
N GLU A 579 12.80 -19.60 -5.54
CA GLU A 579 12.26 -18.28 -5.19
C GLU A 579 11.01 -18.01 -6.01
N ASN A 580 9.91 -18.64 -5.61
CA ASN A 580 8.63 -18.54 -6.30
C ASN A 580 7.82 -17.27 -5.96
N ILE A 581 8.36 -16.38 -5.14
CA ILE A 581 7.86 -15.02 -4.86
C ILE A 581 9.03 -14.04 -5.08
N PHE A 582 9.45 -13.94 -6.34
CA PHE A 582 10.62 -13.16 -6.72
C PHE A 582 10.30 -11.66 -6.79
N GLU A 583 10.93 -10.89 -5.90
CA GLU A 583 10.79 -9.42 -5.79
C GLU A 583 12.06 -8.67 -6.25
N GLY A 584 13.05 -9.38 -6.77
CA GLY A 584 14.27 -8.76 -7.30
C GLY A 584 14.02 -8.10 -8.66
N ASP A 585 15.04 -7.39 -9.17
CA ASP A 585 15.07 -6.99 -10.58
C ASP A 585 14.89 -8.22 -11.46
N SER A 586 13.98 -8.15 -12.45
CA SER A 586 13.71 -9.26 -13.38
C SER A 586 14.98 -9.74 -14.08
N ALA A 587 15.91 -8.83 -14.37
CA ALA A 587 17.18 -9.16 -14.98
C ALA A 587 18.21 -9.73 -13.99
N ILE A 588 18.63 -10.99 -14.17
CA ILE A 588 19.69 -11.63 -13.38
C ILE A 588 20.92 -11.93 -14.24
N LEU A 589 22.02 -11.23 -13.96
CA LEU A 589 23.33 -11.56 -14.54
C LEU A 589 23.98 -12.70 -13.76
N THR A 590 24.39 -13.74 -14.48
CA THR A 590 25.04 -14.91 -13.90
C THR A 590 26.37 -15.23 -14.58
N HIS A 591 27.25 -15.86 -13.81
CA HIS A 591 28.40 -16.61 -14.31
C HIS A 591 28.34 -18.00 -13.70
N LYS A 592 28.49 -19.04 -14.53
CA LYS A 592 28.34 -20.44 -14.06
C LYS A 592 27.01 -20.64 -13.32
N ASN A 593 25.92 -20.06 -13.84
CA ASN A 593 24.57 -20.09 -13.27
C ASN A 593 24.44 -19.49 -11.85
N LYS A 594 25.49 -18.88 -11.30
CA LYS A 594 25.43 -18.12 -10.04
C LYS A 594 25.28 -16.64 -10.35
N LYS A 595 24.35 -15.95 -9.66
CA LYS A 595 24.22 -14.49 -9.72
C LYS A 595 25.53 -13.83 -9.35
N ILE A 596 25.96 -12.87 -10.17
CA ILE A 596 27.10 -12.01 -9.89
C ILE A 596 26.70 -10.55 -10.04
N LEU A 597 27.45 -9.66 -9.38
CA LEU A 597 27.37 -8.24 -9.67
C LEU A 597 28.18 -7.94 -10.94
N SER A 598 27.73 -6.95 -11.72
CA SER A 598 28.45 -6.44 -12.90
C SER A 598 29.88 -5.99 -12.55
N SER A 599 30.07 -5.41 -11.37
CA SER A 599 31.37 -5.00 -10.83
C SER A 599 32.34 -6.15 -10.59
N SER A 600 31.85 -7.40 -10.51
CA SER A 600 32.65 -8.62 -10.35
C SER A 600 33.07 -9.24 -11.70
N ILE A 601 32.78 -8.58 -12.83
CA ILE A 601 33.22 -9.04 -14.14
C ILE A 601 34.74 -8.86 -14.25
N THR A 602 35.47 -9.95 -14.55
CA THR A 602 36.93 -9.99 -14.68
C THR A 602 37.34 -10.36 -16.10
N GLU A 603 38.45 -9.79 -16.57
CA GLU A 603 39.05 -10.01 -17.88
C GLU A 603 40.29 -10.93 -17.85
N GLY A 604 40.71 -11.41 -19.03
CA GLY A 604 41.85 -12.32 -19.20
C GLY A 604 41.44 -13.75 -19.51
N THR A 605 42.42 -14.64 -19.67
CA THR A 605 42.22 -16.06 -20.07
C THR A 605 41.33 -16.85 -19.09
N GLU A 606 41.26 -16.41 -17.83
CA GLU A 606 40.42 -16.99 -16.78
C GLU A 606 39.29 -16.04 -16.34
N GLY A 607 39.10 -14.93 -17.05
CA GLY A 607 38.06 -13.94 -16.77
C GLY A 607 36.66 -14.53 -16.95
N ASN A 608 35.71 -14.12 -16.11
CA ASN A 608 34.34 -14.64 -16.16
C ASN A 608 33.49 -14.06 -17.31
N HIS A 609 33.96 -12.98 -17.94
CA HIS A 609 33.26 -12.22 -18.97
C HIS A 609 32.90 -13.00 -20.25
N GLU A 610 33.55 -14.14 -20.54
CA GLU A 610 33.26 -15.00 -21.71
C GLU A 610 32.14 -16.03 -21.47
N LYS A 611 31.65 -16.14 -20.23
CA LYS A 611 30.59 -17.08 -19.83
C LYS A 611 29.50 -16.40 -19.01
N LEU A 612 29.16 -15.16 -19.36
CA LEU A 612 28.05 -14.42 -18.78
C LEU A 612 26.75 -14.89 -19.42
N ILE A 613 25.71 -15.02 -18.60
CA ILE A 613 24.34 -15.29 -19.05
C ILE A 613 23.42 -14.32 -18.32
N LEU A 614 22.52 -13.70 -19.08
CA LEU A 614 21.52 -12.78 -18.57
C LEU A 614 20.16 -13.46 -18.67
N TYR A 615 19.42 -13.45 -17.57
CA TYR A 615 18.09 -14.06 -17.47
C TYR A 615 17.06 -12.99 -17.18
N ASP A 616 15.85 -13.19 -17.71
CA ASP A 616 14.64 -12.47 -17.37
C ASP A 616 13.82 -13.36 -16.46
N CYS A 617 13.51 -12.93 -15.26
CA CYS A 617 12.83 -13.73 -14.27
C CYS A 617 11.51 -13.08 -13.87
N GLU A 618 10.44 -13.86 -13.97
CA GLU A 618 9.09 -13.47 -13.54
C GLU A 618 8.98 -13.51 -12.01
N LYS A 619 7.91 -12.90 -11.46
CA LYS A 619 7.56 -12.98 -10.03
C LYS A 619 7.41 -14.42 -9.52
N THR A 620 7.11 -15.36 -10.42
CA THR A 620 7.00 -16.80 -10.12
C THR A 620 8.35 -17.49 -9.94
N GLY A 621 9.47 -16.80 -10.17
CA GLY A 621 10.81 -17.36 -10.16
C GLY A 621 11.20 -18.15 -11.43
N SER A 622 10.29 -18.27 -12.40
CA SER A 622 10.60 -18.81 -13.73
C SER A 622 11.45 -17.80 -14.51
N CYS A 623 12.47 -18.28 -15.21
CA CYS A 623 13.36 -17.43 -16.00
C CYS A 623 13.56 -17.88 -17.44
N GLU A 624 13.63 -16.91 -18.34
CA GLU A 624 14.05 -17.08 -19.72
C GLU A 624 15.41 -16.43 -19.95
N ARG A 625 16.19 -16.94 -20.90
CA ARG A 625 17.43 -16.27 -21.30
C ARG A 625 17.11 -15.02 -22.10
N LEU A 626 17.83 -13.95 -21.82
CA LEU A 626 17.71 -12.68 -22.54
C LEU A 626 19.05 -12.21 -23.10
N GLY A 627 18.97 -11.36 -24.13
CA GLY A 627 20.12 -10.61 -24.63
C GLY A 627 20.13 -9.21 -24.04
N GLY A 628 21.30 -8.68 -23.72
CA GLY A 628 21.43 -7.33 -23.17
C GLY A 628 22.87 -6.90 -22.96
N TYR A 629 23.07 -5.97 -22.03
CA TYR A 629 24.39 -5.47 -21.66
C TYR A 629 24.63 -5.51 -20.16
N ALA A 630 25.86 -5.79 -19.76
CA ALA A 630 26.35 -5.58 -18.40
C ALA A 630 27.40 -4.47 -18.38
N ILE A 631 27.38 -3.62 -17.36
CA ILE A 631 28.20 -2.42 -17.24
C ILE A 631 29.08 -2.53 -15.99
N ASN A 632 30.40 -2.48 -16.18
CA ASN A 632 31.39 -2.44 -15.09
C ASN A 632 32.25 -1.18 -15.23
N GLY A 633 31.85 -0.11 -14.54
CA GLY A 633 32.50 1.20 -14.68
C GLY A 633 32.38 1.72 -16.12
N SER A 634 33.51 1.95 -16.78
CA SER A 634 33.54 2.42 -18.18
C SER A 634 33.43 1.29 -19.22
N LYS A 635 33.40 0.03 -18.77
CA LYS A 635 33.38 -1.14 -19.65
C LYS A 635 31.97 -1.68 -19.80
N ILE A 636 31.62 -2.08 -21.02
CA ILE A 636 30.29 -2.58 -21.36
C ILE A 636 30.44 -3.94 -22.04
N TYR A 637 29.71 -4.95 -21.57
CA TYR A 637 29.76 -6.32 -22.03
C TYR A 637 28.43 -6.67 -22.69
N SER A 638 28.46 -7.05 -23.97
CA SER A 638 27.28 -7.53 -24.69
C SER A 638 27.04 -9.00 -24.36
N VAL A 639 25.87 -9.32 -23.82
CA VAL A 639 25.48 -10.69 -23.44
C VAL A 639 24.42 -11.15 -24.44
N LEU A 640 24.75 -12.16 -25.26
CA LEU A 640 23.88 -12.65 -26.34
C LEU A 640 22.88 -13.69 -25.81
N LYS A 641 21.65 -13.65 -26.32
CA LYS A 641 20.65 -14.72 -26.16
C LYS A 641 21.03 -15.93 -27.03
N THR A 642 21.68 -16.95 -26.47
CA THR A 642 22.02 -18.19 -27.19
C THR A 642 21.63 -19.45 -26.41
N ASP A 643 21.14 -20.48 -27.13
CA ASP A 643 20.38 -21.58 -26.52
C ASP A 643 21.24 -22.72 -25.93
N SER A 644 22.51 -22.90 -26.30
CA SER A 644 23.12 -24.22 -26.05
C SER A 644 24.65 -24.32 -25.94
N SER A 645 25.41 -23.22 -25.95
CA SER A 645 26.81 -23.24 -25.51
C SER A 645 27.27 -21.82 -25.21
N SER A 646 27.36 -21.48 -23.93
CA SER A 646 27.77 -20.17 -23.43
C SER A 646 29.12 -19.75 -24.03
N LYS A 647 29.03 -18.88 -25.03
CA LYS A 647 30.05 -17.89 -25.34
C LYS A 647 29.35 -16.54 -25.23
N SER A 648 29.45 -15.86 -24.10
CA SER A 648 29.36 -14.41 -24.20
C SER A 648 30.60 -14.02 -25.01
N SER A 649 30.37 -13.49 -26.20
CA SER A 649 31.48 -12.95 -26.98
C SER A 649 31.79 -11.58 -26.42
N ILE A 650 33.06 -11.32 -26.12
CA ILE A 650 33.52 -9.94 -26.00
C ILE A 650 33.26 -9.26 -27.34
N LYS A 651 32.16 -8.51 -27.48
CA LYS A 651 32.09 -7.53 -28.58
C LYS A 651 32.95 -6.29 -28.27
N TYR A 652 33.35 -6.09 -27.00
CA TYR A 652 34.14 -4.96 -26.52
C TYR A 652 35.48 -5.38 -25.93
N ASN A 653 36.49 -5.59 -26.78
CA ASN A 653 37.89 -5.62 -26.36
C ASN A 653 38.54 -4.38 -26.99
N ASN A 654 39.10 -3.47 -26.18
CA ASN A 654 39.76 -2.21 -26.56
C ASN A 654 38.93 -0.93 -26.81
N GLY A 655 37.75 -0.76 -26.21
CA GLY A 655 37.24 0.60 -25.92
C GLY A 655 36.93 1.52 -27.11
N VAL A 656 36.65 0.99 -28.31
CA VAL A 656 36.13 1.80 -29.43
C VAL A 656 34.65 1.50 -29.60
N ILE A 657 33.81 2.31 -28.95
CA ILE A 657 32.40 2.38 -29.29
C ILE A 657 32.33 3.04 -30.67
N THR A 658 31.66 2.40 -31.63
CA THR A 658 31.52 2.91 -32.99
C THR A 658 30.96 4.32 -32.95
N GLU A 659 31.74 5.28 -33.45
CA GLU A 659 31.28 6.65 -33.59
C GLU A 659 30.37 6.74 -34.82
N VAL A 660 29.15 7.21 -34.60
CA VAL A 660 28.14 7.42 -35.66
C VAL A 660 27.60 8.84 -35.53
N SER A 661 27.12 9.42 -36.64
CA SER A 661 26.47 10.73 -36.60
C SER A 661 25.06 10.68 -36.02
N ALA A 662 24.36 9.55 -36.17
CA ALA A 662 23.02 9.29 -35.65
C ALA A 662 22.77 7.77 -35.57
N CYS A 663 21.71 7.38 -34.87
CA CYS A 663 21.22 6.01 -34.96
C CYS A 663 20.72 5.69 -36.38
N SER A 664 20.70 4.41 -36.71
CA SER A 664 20.22 3.88 -37.99
C SER A 664 19.75 2.43 -37.79
N SER A 665 19.16 1.83 -38.82
CA SER A 665 18.80 0.41 -38.76
C SER A 665 20.01 -0.50 -38.48
N ALA A 666 21.22 -0.09 -38.88
CA ALA A 666 22.46 -0.83 -38.63
C ALA A 666 23.00 -0.67 -37.19
N SER A 667 22.43 0.25 -36.40
CA SER A 667 22.80 0.43 -34.99
C SER A 667 21.64 0.16 -34.04
N SER A 668 20.46 -0.25 -34.53
CA SER A 668 19.31 -0.55 -33.68
C SER A 668 19.64 -1.67 -32.69
N GLY A 669 19.41 -1.41 -31.40
CA GLY A 669 19.75 -2.31 -30.30
C GLY A 669 21.23 -2.30 -29.91
N THR A 670 22.07 -1.45 -30.52
CA THR A 670 23.50 -1.34 -30.21
C THR A 670 23.85 -0.05 -29.47
N ILE A 671 24.98 -0.10 -28.75
CA ILE A 671 25.55 1.07 -28.10
C ILE A 671 26.52 1.74 -29.07
N VAL A 672 26.33 3.05 -29.27
CA VAL A 672 27.10 3.88 -30.18
C VAL A 672 27.60 5.13 -29.49
N LYS A 673 28.62 5.76 -30.06
CA LYS A 673 29.17 7.04 -29.60
C LYS A 673 28.68 8.12 -30.55
N ILE A 674 28.02 9.14 -30.03
CA ILE A 674 27.55 10.29 -30.81
C ILE A 674 28.11 11.53 -30.13
N GLY A 675 29.16 12.12 -30.71
CA GLY A 675 29.93 13.17 -30.06
C GLY A 675 30.72 12.63 -28.86
N ALA A 676 30.58 13.25 -27.70
CA ALA A 676 31.31 12.86 -26.48
C ALA A 676 30.61 11.78 -25.65
N GLU A 677 29.38 11.43 -25.98
CA GLU A 677 28.48 10.65 -25.13
C GLU A 677 28.13 9.29 -25.76
N ASN A 678 27.82 8.32 -24.90
CA ASN A 678 27.42 6.98 -25.30
C ASN A 678 25.90 6.84 -25.23
N TYR A 679 25.32 6.26 -26.27
CA TYR A 679 23.88 6.06 -26.39
C TYR A 679 23.57 4.61 -26.73
N LEU A 680 22.45 4.10 -26.21
CA LEU A 680 21.79 2.93 -26.78
C LEU A 680 20.81 3.41 -27.85
N CYS A 681 20.91 2.89 -29.07
CA CYS A 681 19.91 3.13 -30.10
C CYS A 681 18.71 2.21 -29.87
N LEU A 682 17.56 2.79 -29.54
CA LEU A 682 16.30 2.07 -29.31
C LEU A 682 15.68 1.62 -30.64
N ASP A 683 15.89 2.41 -31.69
CA ASP A 683 15.54 2.10 -33.08
C ASP A 683 16.42 2.91 -34.06
N ASN A 684 16.00 3.08 -35.31
CA ASN A 684 16.74 3.86 -36.31
C ASN A 684 16.80 5.38 -36.05
N THR A 685 15.96 5.94 -35.17
CA THR A 685 15.83 7.38 -34.92
C THR A 685 16.02 7.71 -33.45
N ASN A 686 15.45 6.89 -32.56
CA ASN A 686 15.41 7.07 -31.13
C ASN A 686 16.63 6.45 -30.44
N LYS A 687 17.10 7.16 -29.42
CA LYS A 687 18.25 6.79 -28.61
C LYS A 687 18.05 7.25 -27.19
N VAL A 688 18.82 6.67 -26.30
CA VAL A 688 18.86 7.04 -24.88
C VAL A 688 20.31 7.09 -24.42
N LYS A 689 20.66 8.12 -23.64
CA LYS A 689 22.00 8.24 -23.07
C LYS A 689 22.17 7.20 -21.97
N LEU A 690 23.32 6.54 -21.91
CA LEU A 690 23.52 5.45 -20.93
C LEU A 690 23.52 5.90 -19.46
N THR A 691 23.58 7.21 -19.20
CA THR A 691 23.43 7.79 -17.85
C THR A 691 21.99 8.11 -17.48
N ASP A 692 21.07 8.06 -18.44
CA ASP A 692 19.66 8.38 -18.22
C ASP A 692 18.95 7.08 -17.81
N TYR A 693 19.14 6.71 -16.54
CA TYR A 693 18.56 5.49 -15.99
C TYR A 693 17.04 5.55 -16.01
N GLY A 694 16.41 4.41 -16.28
CA GLY A 694 14.97 4.33 -16.45
C GLY A 694 14.57 3.19 -17.37
N TYR A 695 13.35 3.27 -17.86
CA TYR A 695 12.68 2.26 -18.68
C TYR A 695 12.42 2.81 -20.08
N TYR A 696 12.67 2.00 -21.10
CA TYR A 696 12.56 2.43 -22.49
C TYR A 696 12.01 1.30 -23.35
N ALA A 697 11.07 1.63 -24.24
CA ALA A 697 10.58 0.66 -25.21
C ALA A 697 11.59 0.54 -26.38
N LEU A 698 11.98 -0.69 -26.73
CA LEU A 698 12.71 -0.93 -27.98
C LEU A 698 11.78 -0.70 -29.16
N GLY A 699 12.27 -0.13 -30.27
CA GLY A 699 11.40 0.12 -31.42
C GLY A 699 11.10 -1.13 -32.26
N ASN A 700 10.50 -0.90 -33.43
CA ASN A 700 9.98 -1.95 -34.32
C ASN A 700 11.01 -2.48 -35.35
N ASP A 701 12.13 -1.79 -35.50
CA ASP A 701 13.14 -2.12 -36.51
C ASP A 701 13.79 -3.48 -36.26
N ALA A 702 14.29 -4.11 -37.32
CA ALA A 702 15.17 -5.27 -37.16
C ALA A 702 16.43 -4.84 -36.41
N PHE A 703 16.81 -5.61 -35.39
CA PHE A 703 18.09 -5.39 -34.72
C PHE A 703 19.23 -5.79 -35.64
N ASP A 704 20.31 -5.02 -35.61
CA ASP A 704 21.53 -5.37 -36.35
C ASP A 704 22.16 -6.65 -35.79
N SER A 705 22.96 -7.33 -36.62
CA SER A 705 23.81 -8.46 -36.20
C SER A 705 24.76 -8.11 -35.04
N GLY A 706 25.05 -6.82 -34.84
CA GLY A 706 25.74 -6.22 -33.71
C GLY A 706 24.98 -6.28 -32.37
N SER A 707 23.66 -6.30 -32.39
CA SER A 707 22.81 -6.23 -31.20
C SER A 707 22.82 -7.53 -30.38
N PRO A 708 22.77 -7.47 -29.03
CA PRO A 708 22.48 -8.63 -28.20
C PRO A 708 21.00 -9.03 -28.23
N PHE A 709 20.11 -8.10 -28.58
CA PHE A 709 18.67 -8.32 -28.66
C PHE A 709 18.31 -9.06 -29.96
N VAL A 710 17.32 -9.94 -29.89
CA VAL A 710 16.87 -10.75 -31.04
C VAL A 710 15.52 -10.25 -31.59
N ALA A 711 15.11 -10.72 -32.77
CA ALA A 711 13.89 -10.23 -33.42
C ALA A 711 12.60 -10.36 -32.57
N GLY A 712 12.53 -11.36 -31.68
CA GLY A 712 11.40 -11.55 -30.75
C GLY A 712 11.37 -10.55 -29.59
N ASP A 713 12.41 -9.73 -29.45
CA ASP A 713 12.54 -8.75 -28.37
C ASP A 713 12.10 -7.34 -28.78
N LYS A 714 11.75 -7.14 -30.05
CA LYS A 714 11.23 -5.86 -30.55
C LYS A 714 10.04 -5.42 -29.72
N LYS A 715 9.90 -4.12 -29.51
CA LYS A 715 8.78 -3.53 -28.73
C LYS A 715 8.76 -3.94 -27.27
N LYS A 716 9.71 -4.71 -26.74
CA LYS A 716 9.76 -4.99 -25.30
C LYS A 716 10.31 -3.78 -24.54
N MET A 717 9.92 -3.66 -23.28
CA MET A 717 10.49 -2.68 -22.35
C MET A 717 11.85 -3.17 -21.87
N ILE A 718 12.85 -2.29 -21.90
CA ILE A 718 14.14 -2.50 -21.24
C ILE A 718 14.30 -1.55 -20.06
N LYS A 719 15.05 -1.97 -19.04
CA LYS A 719 15.53 -1.11 -17.96
C LYS A 719 17.02 -0.83 -18.16
N ILE A 720 17.39 0.45 -18.08
CA ILE A 720 18.77 0.91 -18.06
C ILE A 720 19.11 1.32 -16.63
N THR A 721 20.14 0.70 -16.07
CA THR A 721 20.70 1.01 -14.76
C THR A 721 22.20 1.28 -14.89
N GLY A 722 22.87 1.60 -13.77
CA GLY A 722 24.33 1.68 -13.74
C GLY A 722 25.04 0.35 -14.01
N ASP A 723 24.33 -0.78 -13.90
CA ASP A 723 24.92 -2.13 -13.93
C ASP A 723 24.47 -2.98 -15.10
N LEU A 724 23.23 -2.82 -15.56
CA LEU A 724 22.59 -3.67 -16.56
C LEU A 724 21.70 -2.87 -17.52
N ILE A 725 21.63 -3.35 -18.76
CA ILE A 725 20.62 -3.01 -19.76
C ILE A 725 19.97 -4.31 -20.19
N ALA A 726 18.70 -4.51 -19.81
CA ALA A 726 18.02 -5.78 -19.96
C ALA A 726 16.50 -5.58 -20.07
N PHE A 727 15.77 -6.60 -20.51
CA PHE A 727 14.30 -6.60 -20.40
C PHE A 727 13.86 -6.54 -18.96
N ASP A 728 12.70 -5.91 -18.76
CA ASP A 728 12.03 -5.86 -17.47
C ASP A 728 10.52 -5.93 -17.70
N HIS A 729 9.90 -6.91 -17.04
CA HIS A 729 8.46 -7.18 -17.12
C HIS A 729 7.64 -6.43 -16.06
N ALA A 730 8.26 -5.59 -15.21
CA ALA A 730 7.59 -4.87 -14.13
C ALA A 730 6.40 -4.01 -14.60
N PHE A 731 6.34 -3.68 -15.89
CA PHE A 731 5.29 -2.83 -16.45
C PHE A 731 4.31 -3.55 -17.37
N ASP A 732 4.41 -4.88 -17.52
CA ASP A 732 3.57 -5.63 -18.46
C ASP A 732 2.10 -5.69 -18.05
N ASP A 733 1.78 -5.33 -16.81
CA ASP A 733 0.41 -5.22 -16.30
C ASP A 733 -0.27 -3.88 -16.68
N TYR A 734 0.48 -2.89 -17.19
CA TYR A 734 -0.07 -1.58 -17.54
C TYR A 734 -0.41 -1.48 -19.03
N ALA A 735 -1.70 -1.49 -19.34
CA ALA A 735 -2.18 -1.40 -20.73
C ALA A 735 -1.75 -0.11 -21.45
N LYS A 736 -1.59 1.02 -20.74
CA LYS A 736 -1.19 2.32 -21.33
C LYS A 736 -0.25 3.08 -20.41
N CYS A 737 0.82 3.64 -20.97
CA CYS A 737 1.77 4.46 -20.24
C CYS A 737 2.34 5.59 -21.11
N VAL A 738 2.95 6.58 -20.48
CA VAL A 738 3.79 7.60 -21.11
C VAL A 738 5.22 7.38 -20.62
N ILE A 739 6.18 7.33 -21.53
CA ILE A 739 7.60 7.17 -21.22
C ILE A 739 8.32 8.48 -21.54
N LYS A 740 9.07 9.01 -20.57
CA LYS A 740 9.96 10.14 -20.78
C LYS A 740 11.30 9.66 -21.33
N ASN A 741 11.71 10.17 -22.49
CA ASN A 741 13.04 9.98 -23.05
C ASN A 741 13.66 11.35 -23.36
N ASP A 742 14.71 11.71 -22.63
CA ASP A 742 15.27 13.07 -22.62
C ASP A 742 14.17 14.11 -22.29
N ASN A 743 13.88 15.05 -23.21
CA ASN A 743 12.82 16.06 -23.05
C ASN A 743 11.53 15.71 -23.78
N LYS A 744 11.40 14.48 -24.27
CA LYS A 744 10.21 13.99 -24.98
C LYS A 744 9.40 13.06 -24.09
N TYR A 745 8.08 13.13 -24.22
CA TYR A 745 7.16 12.19 -23.61
C TYR A 745 6.37 11.51 -24.72
N GLU A 746 6.36 10.19 -24.74
CA GLU A 746 5.68 9.40 -25.77
C GLU A 746 4.73 8.41 -25.11
N ALA A 747 3.49 8.34 -25.59
CA ALA A 747 2.49 7.42 -25.09
C ALA A 747 2.60 6.06 -25.78
N TYR A 748 2.59 4.99 -25.00
CA TYR A 748 2.63 3.61 -25.46
C TYR A 748 1.39 2.86 -25.01
N GLU A 749 0.95 1.93 -25.86
CA GLU A 749 -0.03 0.90 -25.52
C GLU A 749 0.69 -0.45 -25.43
N GLN A 750 0.39 -1.19 -24.37
CA GLN A 750 0.93 -2.51 -24.10
C GLN A 750 -0.09 -3.58 -24.52
N SER A 751 0.39 -4.56 -25.27
CA SER A 751 -0.33 -5.81 -25.52
C SER A 751 0.66 -6.95 -25.48
N THR A 752 0.41 -7.95 -24.62
CA THR A 752 1.18 -9.21 -24.55
C THR A 752 2.69 -8.98 -24.38
N GLY A 753 3.10 -8.05 -23.51
CA GLY A 753 4.52 -7.73 -23.25
C GLY A 753 5.20 -6.88 -24.33
N THR A 754 4.43 -6.37 -25.30
CA THR A 754 4.94 -5.48 -26.36
C THR A 754 4.34 -4.09 -26.24
N TYR A 755 5.16 -3.07 -26.43
CA TYR A 755 4.85 -1.66 -26.31
C TYR A 755 4.92 -1.02 -27.69
N THR A 756 3.80 -0.46 -28.13
CA THR A 756 3.71 0.28 -29.38
C THR A 756 3.34 1.72 -29.13
N LEU A 757 3.99 2.65 -29.84
CA LEU A 757 3.61 4.06 -29.81
C LEU A 757 2.11 4.18 -30.13
N ASN A 758 1.35 4.73 -29.19
CA ASN A 758 -0.09 4.88 -29.30
C ASN A 758 -0.42 6.16 -30.07
N LEU A 759 -0.48 6.05 -31.39
CA LEU A 759 -0.81 7.17 -32.29
C LEU A 759 -2.26 7.66 -32.14
N GLU A 760 -3.12 6.92 -31.46
CA GLU A 760 -4.50 7.34 -31.17
C GLU A 760 -4.60 8.18 -29.89
N GLU A 761 -3.51 8.28 -29.12
CA GLU A 761 -3.48 9.04 -27.87
C GLU A 761 -3.50 10.54 -28.15
N ASN A 762 -4.61 11.18 -27.75
CA ASN A 762 -4.89 12.59 -28.02
C ASN A 762 -5.61 13.26 -26.83
N GLY A 763 -5.34 14.55 -26.63
CA GLY A 763 -5.98 15.41 -25.63
C GLY A 763 -5.31 15.37 -24.25
N ILE A 764 -5.99 15.98 -23.27
CA ILE A 764 -5.52 16.08 -21.88
C ILE A 764 -5.89 14.83 -21.09
N LYS A 765 -4.90 14.18 -20.47
CA LYS A 765 -5.12 13.03 -19.57
C LYS A 765 -4.31 13.15 -18.29
N VAL A 766 -4.81 12.47 -17.26
CA VAL A 766 -4.15 12.32 -15.95
C VAL A 766 -3.36 11.02 -15.94
N TYR A 767 -2.10 11.11 -15.57
CA TYR A 767 -1.23 9.96 -15.38
C TYR A 767 -0.63 9.99 -13.98
N GLU A 768 -0.30 8.83 -13.43
CA GLU A 768 0.44 8.67 -12.17
C GLU A 768 1.91 8.39 -12.50
N ALA A 769 2.83 9.19 -11.93
CA ALA A 769 4.24 8.88 -12.01
C ALA A 769 4.55 7.65 -11.17
N ILE A 770 5.24 6.67 -11.74
CA ILE A 770 5.70 5.51 -10.99
C ILE A 770 7.03 5.87 -10.33
N ASP A 771 7.07 5.79 -8.99
CA ASP A 771 8.15 6.30 -8.15
C ASP A 771 9.55 5.96 -8.68
N SER A 772 10.39 7.00 -8.78
CA SER A 772 11.79 6.90 -9.22
C SER A 772 11.99 6.34 -10.64
N THR A 773 10.95 6.33 -11.47
CA THR A 773 11.04 5.93 -12.88
C THR A 773 10.72 7.10 -13.82
N ASN A 774 10.97 6.88 -15.12
CA ASN A 774 10.57 7.78 -16.20
C ASN A 774 9.22 7.36 -16.84
N ILE A 775 8.46 6.48 -16.19
CA ILE A 775 7.16 5.98 -16.64
C ILE A 775 6.03 6.67 -15.89
N PHE A 776 4.98 7.00 -16.64
CA PHE A 776 3.71 7.49 -16.12
C PHE A 776 2.58 6.56 -16.59
N THR A 777 1.74 6.07 -15.70
CA THR A 777 0.64 5.15 -16.04
C THR A 777 -0.69 5.88 -16.05
N VAL A 778 -1.63 5.49 -16.90
CA VAL A 778 -2.92 6.19 -17.00
C VAL A 778 -3.73 5.99 -15.72
N VAL A 779 -4.27 7.07 -15.14
CA VAL A 779 -5.27 6.96 -14.08
C VAL A 779 -6.60 6.62 -14.75
N THR A 780 -7.15 5.44 -14.48
CA THR A 780 -8.33 4.91 -15.22
C THR A 780 -9.65 5.52 -14.80
N SER A 781 -9.75 6.02 -13.57
CA SER A 781 -10.96 6.68 -13.05
C SER A 781 -10.62 7.88 -12.16
N PRO A 782 -9.91 8.89 -12.69
CA PRO A 782 -9.59 10.10 -11.91
C PRO A 782 -10.86 10.79 -11.40
N GLU A 783 -12.02 10.57 -12.06
CA GLU A 783 -13.33 11.13 -11.70
C GLU A 783 -14.00 10.52 -10.46
N THR A 784 -13.58 9.35 -9.99
CA THR A 784 -14.18 8.70 -8.81
C THR A 784 -13.29 8.75 -7.57
N THR A 785 -12.08 9.30 -7.69
CA THR A 785 -11.12 9.39 -6.59
C THR A 785 -11.64 10.33 -5.49
N SER A 786 -12.02 9.74 -4.36
CA SER A 786 -12.52 10.46 -3.18
C SER A 786 -11.48 10.64 -2.06
N GLU A 787 -10.29 10.04 -2.19
CA GLU A 787 -9.25 10.04 -1.16
C GLU A 787 -7.94 10.66 -1.67
N GLU A 788 -7.19 11.31 -0.77
CA GLU A 788 -5.97 12.08 -1.07
C GLU A 788 -4.71 11.23 -1.33
N THR A 789 -4.75 9.93 -1.02
CA THR A 789 -3.56 9.08 -1.05
C THR A 789 -3.10 8.88 -2.50
N ASN A 790 -1.98 9.53 -2.86
CA ASN A 790 -1.22 9.45 -4.12
C ASN A 790 -1.46 10.56 -5.16
N ILE A 791 -2.28 11.58 -4.91
CA ILE A 791 -2.43 12.69 -5.88
C ILE A 791 -1.10 13.44 -6.10
N GLY A 792 -0.19 13.41 -5.12
CA GLY A 792 1.13 14.02 -5.20
C GLY A 792 2.01 13.54 -6.36
N SER A 793 1.85 12.30 -6.82
CA SER A 793 2.60 11.71 -7.94
C SER A 793 1.93 11.93 -9.31
N TRP A 794 0.73 12.51 -9.36
CA TRP A 794 0.00 12.66 -10.61
C TRP A 794 0.55 13.78 -11.50
N ALA A 795 0.36 13.63 -12.80
CA ALA A 795 0.80 14.57 -13.84
C ALA A 795 -0.28 14.70 -14.92
N LEU A 796 -0.32 15.87 -15.58
CA LEU A 796 -1.13 16.10 -16.77
C LEU A 796 -0.25 16.05 -18.02
N PHE A 797 -0.77 15.40 -19.05
CA PHE A 797 -0.15 15.36 -20.37
C PHE A 797 -1.15 15.82 -21.42
N ASP A 798 -0.73 16.71 -22.32
CA ASP A 798 -1.43 17.05 -23.56
C ASP A 798 -0.80 16.25 -24.69
N CYS A 799 -1.50 15.22 -25.14
CA CYS A 799 -1.01 14.32 -26.17
C CYS A 799 -1.59 14.67 -27.54
N THR A 800 -0.76 14.56 -28.58
CA THR A 800 -1.16 14.65 -29.98
C THR A 800 -0.47 13.55 -30.76
N ASN A 801 -1.25 12.58 -31.26
CA ASN A 801 -0.75 11.39 -31.96
C ASN A 801 0.34 10.63 -31.21
N GLY A 802 0.17 10.45 -29.89
CA GLY A 802 1.14 9.74 -29.05
C GLY A 802 2.36 10.55 -28.62
N ALA A 803 2.64 11.71 -29.22
CA ALA A 803 3.61 12.66 -28.68
C ALA A 803 2.92 13.51 -27.61
N CYS A 804 3.47 13.53 -26.41
CA CYS A 804 2.87 14.21 -25.26
C CYS A 804 3.77 15.33 -24.75
N ASP A 805 3.13 16.41 -24.30
CA ASP A 805 3.78 17.47 -23.55
C ASP A 805 3.27 17.42 -22.11
N ARG A 806 4.18 17.39 -21.13
CA ARG A 806 3.79 17.56 -19.73
C ARG A 806 3.23 18.97 -19.54
N THR A 807 2.06 19.07 -18.92
CA THR A 807 1.39 20.33 -18.63
C THR A 807 0.93 20.39 -17.17
N TYR A 808 0.42 21.55 -16.76
CA TYR A 808 -0.02 21.86 -15.41
C TYR A 808 -1.37 22.55 -15.47
N GLY A 809 -2.17 22.45 -14.41
CA GLY A 809 -3.47 23.09 -14.33
C GLY A 809 -4.52 22.29 -13.57
N TYR A 810 -5.76 22.36 -14.05
CA TYR A 810 -6.93 21.77 -13.41
C TYR A 810 -7.55 20.68 -14.28
N PHE A 811 -8.01 19.59 -13.67
CA PHE A 811 -8.77 18.53 -14.32
C PHE A 811 -10.02 18.18 -13.50
N LYS A 812 -11.19 18.17 -14.14
CA LYS A 812 -12.48 17.93 -13.51
C LYS A 812 -12.66 16.46 -13.17
N SER A 813 -12.97 16.18 -11.91
CA SER A 813 -13.17 14.84 -11.35
C SER A 813 -14.54 14.79 -10.64
N GLY A 814 -15.59 14.46 -11.39
CA GLY A 814 -16.97 14.53 -10.86
C GLY A 814 -17.34 15.93 -10.37
N SER A 815 -17.61 16.08 -9.07
CA SER A 815 -17.84 17.38 -8.40
C SER A 815 -16.57 18.03 -7.84
N ASN A 816 -15.45 17.33 -7.87
CA ASN A 816 -14.15 17.80 -7.41
C ASN A 816 -13.30 18.26 -8.60
N VAL A 817 -12.19 18.94 -8.30
CA VAL A 817 -11.19 19.34 -9.28
C VAL A 817 -9.81 18.92 -8.80
N LEU A 818 -9.07 18.19 -9.64
CA LEU A 818 -7.67 17.89 -9.44
C LEU A 818 -6.85 19.11 -9.84
N ALA A 819 -6.07 19.66 -8.92
CA ALA A 819 -5.11 20.73 -9.20
C ALA A 819 -3.71 20.12 -9.29
N ILE A 820 -3.16 20.07 -10.51
CA ILE A 820 -1.84 19.52 -10.81
C ILE A 820 -0.88 20.69 -11.04
N SER A 821 0.02 20.89 -10.10
CA SER A 821 0.85 22.09 -9.97
C SER A 821 2.16 21.98 -10.74
N TYR A 822 2.68 23.12 -11.19
CA TYR A 822 4.07 23.21 -11.68
C TYR A 822 5.11 22.94 -10.58
N GLN A 823 4.74 23.13 -9.32
CA GLN A 823 5.59 22.80 -8.17
C GLN A 823 5.43 21.31 -7.85
N GLU A 824 6.54 20.57 -7.85
CA GLU A 824 6.55 19.14 -7.53
C GLU A 824 5.90 18.86 -6.16
N ASN A 825 5.15 17.76 -6.07
CA ASN A 825 4.49 17.28 -4.85
C ASN A 825 3.48 18.25 -4.22
N SER A 826 2.98 19.24 -4.97
CA SER A 826 1.98 20.21 -4.47
C SER A 826 0.59 20.02 -5.10
N ASN A 827 0.35 18.86 -5.70
CA ASN A 827 -0.95 18.52 -6.25
C ASN A 827 -2.00 18.39 -5.14
N THR A 828 -3.22 18.85 -5.40
CA THR A 828 -4.31 18.84 -4.41
C THR A 828 -5.65 18.45 -5.02
N LEU A 829 -6.52 17.85 -4.21
CA LEU A 829 -7.93 17.63 -4.56
C LEU A 829 -8.78 18.79 -4.02
N LEU A 830 -9.34 19.58 -4.93
CA LEU A 830 -10.20 20.70 -4.58
C LEU A 830 -11.66 20.23 -4.51
N THR A 831 -12.17 20.14 -3.28
CA THR A 831 -13.59 19.87 -3.02
C THR A 831 -14.41 21.16 -3.10
N PRO A 832 -15.74 21.08 -3.31
CA PRO A 832 -16.63 22.25 -3.29
C PRO A 832 -16.45 23.13 -2.05
N THR A 833 -16.18 22.52 -0.88
CA THR A 833 -15.92 23.24 0.38
C THR A 833 -14.64 24.06 0.34
N ILE A 834 -13.56 23.53 -0.24
CA ILE A 834 -12.27 24.24 -0.36
C ILE A 834 -12.41 25.40 -1.36
N MET A 835 -13.12 25.16 -2.47
CA MET A 835 -13.35 26.17 -3.51
C MET A 835 -14.24 27.32 -3.03
N ALA A 836 -15.11 27.10 -2.02
CA ALA A 836 -16.06 28.07 -1.42
C ALA A 836 -15.50 29.45 -1.09
N THR A 837 -14.20 29.53 -0.85
CA THR A 837 -13.50 30.73 -0.38
C THR A 837 -12.85 31.55 -1.49
N LYS A 838 -12.85 31.05 -2.74
CA LYS A 838 -12.14 31.69 -3.86
C LYS A 838 -13.06 32.65 -4.61
N THR A 839 -12.61 33.89 -4.80
CA THR A 839 -13.26 34.92 -5.62
C THR A 839 -12.35 35.29 -6.80
N CYS A 840 -12.83 36.11 -7.74
CA CYS A 840 -12.02 36.67 -8.85
C CYS A 840 -11.86 38.19 -8.69
N THR A 841 -11.60 38.65 -7.47
CA THR A 841 -11.56 40.09 -7.15
C THR A 841 -10.15 40.67 -7.12
N GLU A 842 -9.17 39.88 -6.70
CA GLU A 842 -7.78 40.29 -6.53
C GLU A 842 -6.88 39.72 -7.62
N SER A 843 -5.75 40.37 -7.90
CA SER A 843 -4.80 39.90 -8.92
C SER A 843 -4.14 38.56 -8.54
N SER A 844 -4.12 38.23 -7.26
CA SER A 844 -3.70 36.93 -6.72
C SER A 844 -4.71 35.82 -7.04
N ASN A 845 -5.91 36.16 -7.50
CA ASN A 845 -6.95 35.21 -7.87
C ASN A 845 -6.88 34.76 -9.32
N VAL A 846 -6.18 35.49 -10.19
CA VAL A 846 -6.00 35.11 -11.60
C VAL A 846 -5.31 33.76 -11.67
N GLY A 847 -5.91 32.83 -12.40
CA GLY A 847 -5.46 31.45 -12.50
C GLY A 847 -6.03 30.50 -11.45
N ASN A 848 -6.85 30.96 -10.49
CA ASN A 848 -7.56 30.05 -9.57
C ASN A 848 -8.85 29.50 -10.19
N ILE A 849 -9.21 28.28 -9.79
CA ILE A 849 -10.54 27.72 -10.00
C ILE A 849 -11.50 28.13 -8.88
N LEU A 850 -12.73 28.47 -9.26
CA LEU A 850 -13.79 28.97 -8.37
C LEU A 850 -14.80 27.86 -8.01
N THR A 851 -15.73 28.15 -7.10
CA THR A 851 -16.77 27.22 -6.62
C THR A 851 -17.63 26.59 -7.68
N ASP A 852 -17.92 27.34 -8.74
CA ASP A 852 -18.72 26.87 -9.88
C ASP A 852 -17.88 26.12 -10.92
N GLY A 853 -16.59 25.89 -10.63
CA GLY A 853 -15.65 25.21 -11.51
C GLY A 853 -15.05 26.12 -12.59
N LYS A 854 -15.28 27.44 -12.52
CA LYS A 854 -14.75 28.39 -13.50
C LYS A 854 -13.33 28.84 -13.20
N LEU A 855 -12.56 29.13 -14.23
CA LEU A 855 -11.23 29.73 -14.14
C LEU A 855 -11.33 31.26 -14.06
N CYS A 856 -10.67 31.89 -13.08
CA CYS A 856 -10.52 33.35 -13.04
C CYS A 856 -9.43 33.82 -14.03
N VAL A 857 -9.84 34.53 -15.10
CA VAL A 857 -8.94 35.01 -16.16
C VAL A 857 -8.61 36.49 -15.98
N ILE A 858 -9.63 37.32 -15.72
CA ILE A 858 -9.45 38.76 -15.43
C ILE A 858 -10.12 39.06 -14.08
N ASN A 859 -9.33 39.52 -13.12
CA ASN A 859 -9.84 39.93 -11.82
C ASN A 859 -10.35 41.38 -11.84
N ASN A 860 -11.41 41.65 -11.09
CA ASN A 860 -11.90 43.00 -10.87
C ASN A 860 -12.72 43.08 -9.58
N SER A 861 -12.67 44.21 -8.87
CA SER A 861 -13.52 44.44 -7.70
C SER A 861 -15.02 44.48 -8.06
N ASP A 862 -15.35 44.88 -9.29
CA ASP A 862 -16.71 44.83 -9.85
C ASP A 862 -16.95 43.50 -10.57
N SER A 863 -18.00 42.78 -10.16
CA SER A 863 -18.34 41.46 -10.68
C SER A 863 -18.68 41.44 -12.17
N GLU A 864 -19.25 42.51 -12.74
CA GLU A 864 -19.57 42.56 -14.19
C GLU A 864 -18.30 42.65 -15.05
N SER A 865 -17.26 43.24 -14.47
CA SER A 865 -15.95 43.42 -15.09
C SER A 865 -15.02 42.21 -14.90
N GLN A 866 -15.35 41.30 -13.99
CA GLN A 866 -14.65 40.01 -13.86
C GLN A 866 -14.88 39.17 -15.11
N LYS A 867 -13.86 38.37 -15.47
CA LYS A 867 -13.98 37.36 -16.52
C LYS A 867 -13.58 36.01 -15.98
N THR A 868 -14.59 35.16 -15.86
CA THR A 868 -14.46 33.77 -15.41
C THR A 868 -15.06 32.88 -16.48
N TYR A 869 -14.46 31.70 -16.67
CA TYR A 869 -14.81 30.83 -17.78
C TYR A 869 -15.03 29.39 -17.34
N ASP A 870 -16.03 28.75 -17.92
CA ASP A 870 -16.26 27.32 -17.80
C ASP A 870 -15.26 26.52 -18.63
N MET A 871 -15.03 25.28 -18.21
CA MET A 871 -14.27 24.29 -18.99
C MET A 871 -15.00 24.02 -20.32
N ALA A 872 -14.45 24.54 -21.41
CA ALA A 872 -15.01 24.46 -22.76
C ALA A 872 -13.92 24.04 -23.76
N ASP A 873 -14.30 23.24 -24.76
CA ASP A 873 -13.37 22.74 -25.77
C ASP A 873 -12.81 23.84 -26.67
N ASP A 874 -11.51 23.74 -26.94
CA ASP A 874 -10.74 24.54 -27.90
C ASP A 874 -10.74 26.06 -27.65
N VAL A 875 -11.06 26.50 -26.42
CA VAL A 875 -10.91 27.91 -26.04
C VAL A 875 -9.56 28.15 -25.38
N ARG A 876 -8.88 29.23 -25.76
CA ARG A 876 -7.60 29.64 -25.15
C ARG A 876 -7.76 30.99 -24.45
N TYR A 877 -7.04 31.17 -23.35
CA TYR A 877 -7.09 32.38 -22.53
C TYR A 877 -5.67 32.89 -22.23
N ALA A 878 -5.48 34.20 -22.20
CA ALA A 878 -4.25 34.84 -21.78
C ALA A 878 -4.40 35.33 -20.34
N LEU A 879 -3.65 34.74 -19.41
CA LEU A 879 -3.66 35.11 -18.00
C LEU A 879 -2.45 35.97 -17.68
N SER A 880 -2.63 37.00 -16.87
CA SER A 880 -1.49 37.75 -16.31
C SER A 880 -0.72 36.88 -15.32
N ASN A 881 0.59 36.75 -15.47
CA ASN A 881 1.43 35.96 -14.58
C ASN A 881 2.12 36.80 -13.48
N SER A 882 1.47 37.86 -13.00
CA SER A 882 2.08 38.75 -12.01
C SER A 882 2.21 38.12 -10.62
N ASN A 883 1.45 37.06 -10.35
CA ASN A 883 1.49 36.26 -9.12
C ASN A 883 1.69 34.79 -9.47
N SER A 884 2.33 34.05 -8.56
CA SER A 884 2.51 32.61 -8.67
C SER A 884 1.14 31.94 -8.65
N ASN A 885 0.94 30.96 -9.50
CA ASN A 885 -0.33 30.24 -9.63
C ASN A 885 -0.04 28.75 -9.92
N ILE A 886 -1.09 27.95 -10.17
CA ILE A 886 -0.93 26.50 -10.40
C ILE A 886 -0.11 26.18 -11.66
N PHE A 887 -0.09 27.07 -12.65
CA PHE A 887 0.49 26.84 -13.96
C PHE A 887 1.98 27.20 -14.03
N ALA A 888 2.41 28.25 -13.31
CA ALA A 888 3.78 28.77 -13.39
C ALA A 888 4.16 29.66 -12.18
N PRO A 889 5.47 29.88 -11.94
CA PRO A 889 5.95 30.88 -10.99
C PRO A 889 5.65 32.30 -11.47
N SER A 890 5.53 33.26 -10.54
CA SER A 890 5.29 34.68 -10.86
C SER A 890 6.38 35.28 -11.74
N SER A 891 5.98 36.02 -12.77
CA SER A 891 6.87 36.84 -13.60
C SER A 891 6.13 38.10 -14.04
N GLN A 892 6.51 39.25 -13.47
CA GLN A 892 5.83 40.53 -13.71
C GLN A 892 5.81 40.91 -15.20
N GLY A 893 4.64 41.36 -15.66
CA GLY A 893 4.44 41.79 -17.05
C GLY A 893 4.32 40.66 -18.08
N SER A 894 4.44 39.41 -17.66
CA SER A 894 4.29 38.25 -18.53
C SER A 894 2.87 37.66 -18.53
N LEU A 895 2.60 36.81 -19.52
CA LEU A 895 1.34 36.17 -19.81
C LEU A 895 1.52 34.65 -19.84
N LEU A 896 0.48 33.90 -19.46
CA LEU A 896 0.36 32.46 -19.70
C LEU A 896 -0.76 32.23 -20.70
N ILE A 897 -0.60 31.28 -21.62
CA ILE A 897 -1.70 30.83 -22.47
C ILE A 897 -2.28 29.56 -21.87
N ILE A 898 -3.55 29.61 -21.47
CA ILE A 898 -4.28 28.48 -20.89
C ILE A 898 -5.25 27.94 -21.91
N LYS A 899 -5.21 26.62 -22.14
CA LYS A 899 -6.13 25.87 -23.00
C LYS A 899 -7.25 25.29 -22.13
N GLY A 900 -8.49 25.57 -22.51
CA GLY A 900 -9.68 24.92 -21.97
C GLY A 900 -10.03 23.67 -22.77
N THR A 901 -10.52 22.65 -22.06
CA THR A 901 -11.29 21.54 -22.63
C THR A 901 -12.57 21.38 -21.81
N MET A 902 -13.52 20.54 -22.21
CA MET A 902 -14.68 20.16 -21.41
C MET A 902 -14.34 19.61 -20.01
N LYS A 903 -13.09 19.16 -19.80
CA LYS A 903 -12.64 18.54 -18.54
C LYS A 903 -11.43 19.20 -17.91
N SER A 904 -10.81 20.20 -18.52
CA SER A 904 -9.57 20.75 -17.98
C SER A 904 -9.31 22.20 -18.34
N PHE A 905 -8.45 22.83 -17.54
CA PHE A 905 -7.70 24.03 -17.90
C PHE A 905 -6.22 23.71 -17.77
N THR A 906 -5.44 23.78 -18.84
CA THR A 906 -4.03 23.44 -18.82
C THR A 906 -3.17 24.51 -19.44
N LEU A 907 -1.91 24.61 -19.03
CA LEU A 907 -0.93 25.46 -19.69
C LEU A 907 -0.72 24.97 -21.13
N SER A 908 -1.02 25.83 -22.10
CA SER A 908 -0.83 25.52 -23.52
C SER A 908 0.64 25.53 -23.85
N THR A 909 1.12 24.49 -24.53
CA THR A 909 2.39 24.57 -25.25
C THR A 909 2.20 25.45 -26.47
N VAL A 910 3.07 26.45 -26.61
CA VAL A 910 3.01 27.43 -27.71
C VAL A 910 4.41 27.61 -28.25
N ASP A 911 4.52 27.88 -29.56
CA ASP A 911 5.82 28.14 -30.18
C ASP A 911 6.55 29.30 -29.49
N LYS A 912 7.87 29.40 -29.69
CA LYS A 912 8.64 30.52 -29.13
C LYS A 912 8.08 31.88 -29.52
N TYR A 913 7.54 32.01 -30.73
CA TYR A 913 6.86 33.22 -31.21
C TYR A 913 5.52 32.86 -31.82
N ASN A 914 4.45 33.52 -31.38
CA ASN A 914 3.11 33.34 -31.92
C ASN A 914 2.45 34.68 -32.21
N VAL A 915 1.75 34.76 -33.34
CA VAL A 915 0.88 35.90 -33.65
C VAL A 915 -0.54 35.49 -33.28
N VAL A 916 -1.14 36.21 -32.34
CA VAL A 916 -2.47 35.90 -31.82
C VAL A 916 -3.28 37.17 -31.62
N SER A 917 -4.60 37.05 -31.61
CA SER A 917 -5.48 38.09 -31.07
C SER A 917 -5.72 37.81 -29.59
N VAL A 918 -5.46 38.79 -28.73
CA VAL A 918 -5.77 38.71 -27.29
C VAL A 918 -6.73 39.83 -26.95
N ASP A 919 -8.00 39.48 -26.78
CA ASP A 919 -9.02 40.45 -26.39
C ASP A 919 -8.78 40.89 -24.94
N LYS A 920 -8.53 42.20 -24.75
CA LYS A 920 -8.20 42.76 -23.42
C LYS A 920 -9.38 42.76 -22.45
N GLY A 921 -10.61 42.71 -22.96
CA GLY A 921 -11.84 42.73 -22.17
C GLY A 921 -12.32 41.35 -21.74
N THR A 922 -11.97 40.31 -22.49
CA THR A 922 -12.35 38.90 -22.20
C THR A 922 -11.15 38.05 -21.76
N GLY A 923 -9.95 38.37 -22.24
CA GLY A 923 -8.75 37.55 -22.08
C GLY A 923 -8.68 36.38 -23.06
N GLU A 924 -9.66 36.23 -23.94
CA GLU A 924 -9.69 35.14 -24.93
C GLU A 924 -8.59 35.31 -25.98
N VAL A 925 -8.02 34.19 -26.40
CA VAL A 925 -6.92 34.09 -27.36
C VAL A 925 -7.41 33.40 -28.62
N GLY A 926 -7.53 34.18 -29.68
CA GLY A 926 -7.97 33.72 -30.99
C GLY A 926 -6.90 33.87 -32.06
N ASP A 927 -7.26 33.50 -33.27
CA ASP A 927 -6.48 33.80 -34.46
C ASP A 927 -6.39 35.32 -34.67
N PRO A 928 -5.29 35.84 -35.23
CA PRO A 928 -5.13 37.28 -35.44
C PRO A 928 -6.17 37.81 -36.43
N ASP A 929 -6.95 38.80 -36.00
CA ASP A 929 -7.98 39.46 -36.81
C ASP A 929 -7.59 40.91 -37.13
N TYR A 930 -7.50 41.21 -38.43
CA TYR A 930 -7.11 42.51 -38.97
C TYR A 930 -8.28 43.25 -39.65
N SER A 931 -9.52 42.81 -39.46
CA SER A 931 -10.70 43.32 -40.17
C SER A 931 -11.03 44.78 -39.82
N ASP A 932 -10.96 45.15 -38.54
CA ASP A 932 -11.23 46.50 -38.05
C ASP A 932 -10.24 46.99 -36.97
N ASN A 933 -10.35 48.25 -36.57
CA ASN A 933 -9.41 48.87 -35.62
C ASN A 933 -9.49 48.27 -34.20
N THR A 934 -10.65 47.76 -33.79
CA THR A 934 -10.85 47.10 -32.50
C THR A 934 -10.15 45.75 -32.49
N SER A 935 -10.38 44.92 -33.52
CA SER A 935 -9.70 43.64 -33.68
C SER A 935 -8.18 43.81 -33.81
N LYS A 936 -7.73 44.79 -34.60
CA LYS A 936 -6.30 45.12 -34.74
C LYS A 936 -5.66 45.47 -33.40
N ALA A 937 -6.34 46.18 -32.51
CA ALA A 937 -5.81 46.55 -31.21
C ALA A 937 -5.55 45.34 -30.28
N ASN A 938 -6.17 44.19 -30.57
CA ASN A 938 -5.99 42.93 -29.84
C ASN A 938 -4.86 42.07 -30.42
N VAL A 939 -4.50 42.24 -31.69
CA VAL A 939 -3.40 41.49 -32.32
C VAL A 939 -2.08 41.78 -31.64
N SER A 940 -1.38 40.71 -31.27
CA SER A 940 -0.15 40.74 -30.49
C SER A 940 0.82 39.68 -31.01
N ILE A 941 2.12 39.96 -30.89
CA ILE A 941 3.15 38.93 -31.04
C ILE A 941 3.61 38.54 -29.64
N LEU A 942 3.43 37.27 -29.30
CA LEU A 942 3.87 36.70 -28.04
C LEU A 942 5.20 36.00 -28.23
N LYS A 943 6.16 36.32 -27.36
CA LYS A 943 7.44 35.66 -27.25
C LYS A 943 7.47 34.84 -25.96
N CYS A 944 7.47 33.52 -26.07
CA CYS A 944 7.40 32.60 -24.94
C CYS A 944 8.79 32.00 -24.63
N SER A 945 9.14 31.96 -23.34
CA SER A 945 10.35 31.29 -22.86
C SER A 945 10.12 29.80 -22.66
N GLU A 946 11.19 29.08 -22.28
CA GLU A 946 11.06 27.77 -21.64
C GLU A 946 10.08 27.90 -20.45
N GLY A 947 9.10 27.00 -20.37
CA GLY A 947 7.98 27.07 -19.41
C GLY A 947 6.74 27.82 -19.89
N ASN A 948 6.65 28.20 -21.17
CA ASN A 948 5.49 28.87 -21.79
C ASN A 948 5.07 30.18 -21.10
N ILE A 949 6.04 30.88 -20.51
CA ILE A 949 5.84 32.23 -19.97
C ILE A 949 6.09 33.23 -21.10
N CYS A 950 5.07 33.97 -21.48
CA CYS A 950 5.05 34.78 -22.69
C CYS A 950 5.13 36.28 -22.40
N ASN A 951 5.86 37.02 -23.23
CA ASN A 951 5.88 38.47 -23.21
C ASN A 951 5.38 39.01 -24.55
N ARG A 952 4.66 40.14 -24.54
CA ARG A 952 4.35 40.85 -25.77
C ARG A 952 5.62 41.46 -26.34
N VAL A 953 5.85 41.30 -27.63
CA VAL A 953 6.98 41.92 -28.35
C VAL A 953 6.48 42.73 -29.54
N SER A 954 7.22 43.79 -29.87
CA SER A 954 6.97 44.57 -31.07
C SER A 954 7.56 43.88 -32.30
N GLY A 955 6.97 44.12 -33.47
CA GLY A 955 7.42 43.49 -34.71
C GLY A 955 6.48 43.77 -35.86
N TYR A 956 6.59 42.99 -36.93
CA TYR A 956 5.60 42.99 -38.01
C TYR A 956 4.94 41.63 -38.11
N THR A 957 3.73 41.61 -38.64
CA THR A 957 3.01 40.41 -39.06
C THR A 957 2.26 40.70 -40.35
N LYS A 958 1.57 39.71 -40.90
CA LYS A 958 0.76 39.86 -42.09
C LYS A 958 -0.56 39.10 -42.00
N ASP A 959 -1.54 39.56 -42.77
CA ASP A 959 -2.78 38.83 -42.97
C ASP A 959 -2.67 37.78 -44.11
N ALA A 960 -3.75 37.04 -44.33
CA ALA A 960 -3.83 36.03 -45.40
C ALA A 960 -3.74 36.63 -46.83
N SER A 961 -3.94 37.95 -46.97
CA SER A 961 -3.79 38.69 -48.24
C SER A 961 -2.40 39.32 -48.40
N ASP A 962 -1.45 38.96 -47.54
CA ASP A 962 -0.07 39.46 -47.52
C ASP A 962 0.03 40.96 -47.20
N ASN A 963 -1.00 41.60 -46.63
CA ASN A 963 -0.86 42.97 -46.12
C ASN A 963 -0.10 42.93 -44.80
N TYR A 964 0.86 43.85 -44.63
CA TYR A 964 1.70 43.89 -43.43
C TYR A 964 1.15 44.87 -42.39
N TYR A 965 1.37 44.50 -41.14
CA TYR A 965 0.97 45.30 -39.98
C TYR A 965 2.15 45.42 -39.02
N SER A 966 2.42 46.63 -38.54
CA SER A 966 3.32 46.84 -37.43
C SER A 966 2.58 46.56 -36.13
N ILE A 967 3.18 45.75 -35.28
CA ILE A 967 2.67 45.38 -33.97
C ILE A 967 3.46 46.14 -32.92
N ASN A 968 2.75 46.95 -32.15
CA ASN A 968 3.28 47.61 -30.96
C ASN A 968 2.75 46.90 -29.70
N VAL A 969 3.62 46.65 -28.73
CA VAL A 969 3.26 45.96 -27.47
C VAL A 969 2.07 46.59 -26.73
N SER A 970 1.86 47.90 -26.87
CA SER A 970 0.80 48.64 -26.16
C SER A 970 -0.48 48.82 -26.98
N THR A 971 -0.36 49.14 -28.27
CA THR A 971 -1.49 49.53 -29.14
C THR A 971 -1.96 48.45 -30.11
N GLY A 972 -1.25 47.32 -30.23
CA GLY A 972 -1.60 46.24 -31.16
C GLY A 972 -1.16 46.53 -32.60
N ALA A 973 -1.93 46.04 -33.57
CA ALA A 973 -1.63 46.15 -34.99
C ALA A 973 -1.98 47.52 -35.59
N SER A 974 -1.09 48.06 -36.41
CA SER A 974 -1.30 49.22 -37.27
C SER A 974 -0.99 48.83 -38.71
N SER A 975 -1.87 49.18 -39.64
CA SER A 975 -1.68 48.86 -41.05
C SER A 975 -0.46 49.58 -41.60
N GLU A 976 0.45 48.82 -42.21
CA GLU A 976 1.59 49.36 -42.93
C GLU A 976 1.24 49.42 -44.41
N ASN A 977 1.27 50.63 -44.97
CA ASN A 977 1.12 50.87 -46.39
C ASN A 977 2.50 51.19 -46.98
N PRO A 978 3.32 50.17 -47.28
CA PRO A 978 4.68 50.41 -47.75
C PRO A 978 4.65 51.20 -49.05
N THR A 979 5.47 52.25 -49.11
CA THR A 979 5.59 53.14 -50.28
C THR A 979 6.86 52.83 -51.07
N GLU A 980 6.87 53.19 -52.35
CA GLU A 980 8.03 53.05 -53.21
C GLU A 980 9.20 53.89 -52.69
N SER A 981 10.33 53.26 -52.34
CA SER A 981 11.49 53.93 -51.78
C SER A 981 12.77 53.11 -52.00
N THR A 982 13.92 53.68 -51.64
CA THR A 982 15.17 52.94 -51.45
C THR A 982 15.48 52.80 -49.96
N CYS A 983 16.21 51.75 -49.58
CA CYS A 983 16.64 51.58 -48.20
C CYS A 983 17.75 52.57 -47.86
N SER A 984 17.54 53.28 -46.75
CA SER A 984 18.42 54.29 -46.18
C SER A 984 18.45 54.12 -44.66
N SER A 985 19.25 54.92 -43.96
CA SER A 985 19.17 54.98 -42.49
C SER A 985 17.83 55.55 -41.99
N SER A 986 17.12 56.34 -42.81
CA SER A 986 15.86 56.98 -42.42
C SER A 986 14.65 56.04 -42.35
N ASN A 987 14.74 54.86 -42.99
CA ASN A 987 13.69 53.84 -43.05
C ASN A 987 14.23 52.44 -42.72
N ALA A 988 15.41 52.36 -42.08
CA ALA A 988 15.91 51.11 -41.54
C ALA A 988 14.95 50.59 -40.47
N GLY A 989 14.54 49.32 -40.59
CA GLY A 989 13.53 48.70 -39.74
C GLY A 989 12.10 48.80 -40.28
N SER A 990 11.88 49.51 -41.39
CA SER A 990 10.58 49.64 -42.06
C SER A 990 10.46 48.70 -43.26
N ILE A 991 9.21 48.34 -43.58
CA ILE A 991 8.87 47.65 -44.83
C ILE A 991 8.59 48.71 -45.89
N ILE A 992 9.22 48.59 -47.05
CA ILE A 992 9.02 49.49 -48.21
C ILE A 992 8.77 48.68 -49.47
N LEU A 993 8.38 49.36 -50.55
CA LEU A 993 8.31 48.77 -51.88
C LEU A 993 9.54 49.19 -52.72
N LYS A 994 10.11 48.24 -53.47
CA LYS A 994 11.19 48.49 -54.44
C LYS A 994 10.95 47.68 -55.71
N GLY A 995 10.56 48.37 -56.78
CA GLY A 995 10.08 47.72 -58.01
C GLY A 995 8.75 46.99 -57.80
N GLY A 996 7.90 47.46 -56.88
CA GLY A 996 6.64 46.80 -56.50
C GLY A 996 6.80 45.56 -55.61
N ILE A 997 8.03 45.22 -55.22
CA ILE A 997 8.35 44.11 -54.32
C ILE A 997 8.51 44.63 -52.90
N LYS A 998 7.87 43.98 -51.93
CA LYS A 998 8.01 44.31 -50.50
C LYS A 998 9.38 43.89 -50.00
N ILE A 999 10.11 44.83 -49.42
CA ILE A 999 11.43 44.60 -48.82
C ILE A 999 11.48 45.18 -47.41
N LEU A 1000 12.14 44.48 -46.49
CA LEU A 1000 12.51 45.01 -45.18
C LEU A 1000 13.88 45.70 -45.29
N CYS A 1001 13.95 46.97 -44.90
CA CYS A 1001 15.22 47.69 -44.90
C CYS A 1001 16.05 47.34 -43.66
N LEU A 1002 17.26 46.82 -43.88
CA LEU A 1002 18.19 46.45 -42.81
C LEU A 1002 19.12 47.61 -42.44
N GLY A 1003 19.29 48.62 -43.30
CA GLY A 1003 20.09 49.84 -43.07
C GLY A 1003 21.09 50.14 -44.19
N SER A 1004 21.48 51.42 -44.35
CA SER A 1004 22.49 51.92 -45.32
C SER A 1004 22.55 51.21 -46.69
N GLY A 1005 21.39 50.95 -47.31
CA GLY A 1005 21.28 50.30 -48.63
C GLY A 1005 21.09 48.78 -48.61
N SER A 1006 21.29 48.12 -47.46
CA SER A 1006 20.98 46.71 -47.24
C SER A 1006 19.49 46.49 -47.04
N SER A 1007 18.96 45.45 -47.69
CA SER A 1007 17.55 45.09 -47.65
C SER A 1007 17.36 43.61 -47.87
N ILE A 1008 16.23 43.09 -47.44
CA ILE A 1008 15.82 41.72 -47.74
C ILE A 1008 14.38 41.69 -48.27
N GLN A 1009 14.15 40.90 -49.31
CA GLN A 1009 12.82 40.66 -49.85
C GLN A 1009 12.01 39.79 -48.89
N ILE A 1010 10.76 40.16 -48.64
CA ILE A 1010 9.83 39.42 -47.78
C ILE A 1010 8.61 38.97 -48.59
N PRO A 1011 8.05 37.77 -48.36
CA PRO A 1011 8.42 36.80 -47.31
C PRO A 1011 9.53 35.81 -47.69
N GLU A 1012 10.14 35.92 -48.88
CA GLU A 1012 11.14 34.96 -49.38
C GLU A 1012 12.41 34.88 -48.52
N GLY A 1013 12.84 36.01 -47.96
CA GLY A 1013 13.94 36.08 -47.03
C GLY A 1013 13.55 35.56 -45.66
N LYS A 1014 13.87 34.31 -45.37
CA LYS A 1014 13.74 33.72 -44.02
C LYS A 1014 15.09 33.68 -43.33
N GLY A 1015 15.10 33.86 -42.01
CA GLY A 1015 16.31 33.71 -41.21
C GLY A 1015 16.56 34.86 -40.25
N ARG A 1016 17.80 34.95 -39.76
CA ARG A 1016 18.23 35.93 -38.78
C ARG A 1016 19.12 36.98 -39.42
N PHE A 1017 18.83 38.26 -39.16
CA PHE A 1017 19.55 39.40 -39.74
C PHE A 1017 19.86 40.43 -38.65
N VAL A 1018 20.96 41.17 -38.79
CA VAL A 1018 21.24 42.30 -37.89
C VAL A 1018 20.60 43.56 -38.45
N LEU A 1019 19.79 44.24 -37.65
CA LEU A 1019 19.22 45.53 -38.01
C LEU A 1019 20.22 46.64 -37.72
N GLY A 1020 20.52 47.48 -38.71
CA GLY A 1020 21.35 48.67 -38.56
C GLY A 1020 20.67 49.75 -37.71
N THR A 1021 21.16 51.00 -37.84
CA THR A 1021 20.58 52.14 -37.11
C THR A 1021 19.19 52.49 -37.65
N ALA A 1022 18.15 51.99 -36.99
CA ALA A 1022 16.76 52.35 -37.23
C ALA A 1022 16.49 53.74 -36.64
N SER A 1023 16.02 54.66 -37.47
CA SER A 1023 15.62 56.00 -37.08
C SER A 1023 14.12 56.09 -36.77
N SER A 1024 13.34 55.12 -37.23
CA SER A 1024 11.92 54.95 -36.96
C SER A 1024 11.50 53.49 -37.19
N GLY A 1025 10.51 53.00 -36.45
CA GLY A 1025 9.97 51.64 -36.63
C GLY A 1025 9.71 50.89 -35.31
N VAL A 1026 9.05 49.74 -35.44
CA VAL A 1026 8.72 48.83 -34.32
C VAL A 1026 9.83 47.86 -33.95
N LEU A 1027 10.91 47.82 -34.76
CA LEU A 1027 12.10 47.01 -34.51
C LEU A 1027 13.19 47.86 -33.86
N THR A 1028 14.01 47.23 -33.03
CA THR A 1028 15.03 47.92 -32.23
C THR A 1028 16.38 47.95 -32.95
N THR A 1029 16.99 49.14 -33.02
CA THR A 1029 18.31 49.40 -33.62
C THR A 1029 19.41 48.48 -33.08
N GLY A 1030 20.25 47.95 -33.97
CA GLY A 1030 21.44 47.18 -33.60
C GLY A 1030 21.13 45.78 -33.06
N LYS A 1031 19.88 45.33 -33.16
CA LYS A 1031 19.42 44.05 -32.65
C LYS A 1031 19.33 43.01 -33.76
N LEU A 1032 19.45 41.75 -33.39
CA LEU A 1032 19.15 40.65 -34.28
C LEU A 1032 17.63 40.56 -34.48
N ILE A 1033 17.19 40.38 -35.73
CA ILE A 1033 15.79 40.18 -36.08
C ILE A 1033 15.61 38.80 -36.70
N ASN A 1034 14.49 38.16 -36.40
CA ASN A 1034 14.07 36.90 -36.98
C ASN A 1034 12.91 37.13 -37.95
N ILE A 1035 13.10 36.74 -39.21
CA ILE A 1035 12.09 36.84 -40.27
C ILE A 1035 11.52 35.45 -40.53
N ASN A 1036 10.23 35.31 -40.27
CA ASN A 1036 9.40 34.13 -40.53
C ASN A 1036 8.29 34.51 -41.54
N PRO A 1037 7.73 33.57 -42.32
CA PRO A 1037 6.56 33.83 -43.17
C PRO A 1037 5.44 34.66 -42.53
N ASN A 1038 5.20 34.49 -41.23
CA ASN A 1038 4.06 35.08 -40.53
C ASN A 1038 4.42 36.29 -39.66
N TYR A 1039 5.70 36.49 -39.34
CA TYR A 1039 6.12 37.59 -38.47
C TYR A 1039 7.58 38.00 -38.67
N ILE A 1040 7.91 39.22 -38.22
CA ILE A 1040 9.25 39.79 -38.15
C ILE A 1040 9.42 40.36 -36.74
N VAL A 1041 10.36 39.85 -35.95
CA VAL A 1041 10.55 40.27 -34.55
C VAL A 1041 12.02 40.45 -34.22
N VAL A 1042 12.30 41.20 -33.15
CA VAL A 1042 13.63 41.22 -32.53
C VAL A 1042 13.86 39.89 -31.81
N ASP A 1043 14.94 39.18 -32.15
CA ASP A 1043 15.37 37.92 -31.51
C ASP A 1043 16.54 38.19 -30.57
N ASP A 1044 16.24 38.36 -29.30
CA ASP A 1044 17.21 38.66 -28.24
C ASP A 1044 18.07 37.45 -27.80
N VAL A 1045 17.87 36.25 -28.36
CA VAL A 1045 18.56 35.02 -27.92
C VAL A 1045 20.08 35.08 -28.04
N ILE A 1046 20.63 35.97 -28.86
CA ILE A 1046 22.08 36.12 -29.03
C ILE A 1046 22.65 37.22 -28.11
N GLU A 1047 21.82 38.08 -27.55
CA GLU A 1047 22.26 39.25 -26.79
C GLU A 1047 22.58 38.85 -25.35
N GLY A 1048 23.88 38.72 -25.07
CA GLY A 1048 24.41 38.30 -23.77
C GLY A 1048 25.41 37.13 -23.84
N ASN A 1049 25.60 36.51 -25.01
CA ASN A 1049 26.61 35.48 -25.18
C ASN A 1049 27.95 36.10 -25.64
N ALA A 1050 28.87 36.29 -24.69
CA ALA A 1050 30.15 36.98 -24.87
C ALA A 1050 31.04 36.43 -26.01
N TYR A 1051 30.79 35.20 -26.49
CA TYR A 1051 31.55 34.58 -27.57
C TYR A 1051 31.26 35.16 -28.97
N LEU A 1052 30.17 35.90 -29.16
CA LEU A 1052 29.77 36.43 -30.47
C LEU A 1052 30.08 37.91 -30.69
N GLU A 1053 30.47 38.66 -29.67
CA GLU A 1053 30.99 40.04 -29.82
C GLU A 1053 32.30 40.11 -30.65
N ILE A 1054 32.91 38.96 -30.98
CA ILE A 1054 34.14 38.87 -31.79
C ILE A 1054 33.82 38.64 -33.29
N LEU A 1055 32.59 38.24 -33.65
CA LEU A 1055 32.20 37.86 -35.03
C LEU A 1055 31.29 38.88 -35.73
N ILE A 1056 30.70 39.82 -34.99
CA ILE A 1056 29.93 40.98 -35.49
C ILE A 1056 30.87 42.18 -35.54
#